data_AF-A0A5J4R2W7-F1
#
_entry.id   AF-A0A5J4R2W7-F1
#
_cell.length_a   1.000
_cell.length_b   1.000
_cell.length_c   1.000
_cell.angle_alpha   90.00
_cell.angle_beta   90.00
_cell.angle_gamma   90.00
#
_symmetry.space_group_name_H-M   'P 1'
#
loop_
_entity.id
_entity.type
_entity.pdbx_description
1 polymer ?
#
loop_
_entity_poly.entity_id
_entity_poly.type
_entity_poly.pdbx_seq_one_letter_code
_entity_poly.pdbx_strand_id
1 'polypeptide(L)'
;MKASTVFLSPFTGRVGNLSFSVVDGQQMVQTVKRQPKNPRSLKQMEQRVQLSNVLSTYHLLSSFLYEAYEAIPPKLNFYNLFVRQNLNQTKVYLTKEEAEARACVVAPYHISEGSLPTIQMSVLGNALVSSLRVPERYQITEETSSKEVASMLLGCNSFLHPRHQIAIIYLQQTVSPHTGMPQVSLHQYDLDLFSGDDTPFYYEIPRKLFCVHNGYIGTDETLEAGGIAYVITRRGTTRLRTSTQSIVLTPNNTLYKEYASEKKKTEAAYSYGSRVSEEKNLTNPYCINDNFHNFEAENESKCLLYNDTEMDKKFAEHSGLDLARINKEVLKEWDGNDVFAKSTTEREGCPSFVFYEGPPSANGMPGIHHVMARTIKDIFCRYKTMKGFRVMRKAGWDTHGLPVELGVEKSLGITKEDIGKKISVADYNAACRKDVMKYTKEWEGLTHKMGYWVDMDDPYITYDNRYIETLWWLLSRLYEKGLLYKGYTIQPYSPAAGTGLSSHELNQPGCYRDVKDTTVTAQFRIKHPKPEMAAWGTPYFLAWTTTPWTLPSNTALCVGKNIDYVAVQSYNSYTGQPITVVLAKELLDEHFNPKAAGLTLEDYKPSDKLIPFNVVGEYKGSDLLGMEYEQLIPWVAPGEGAFRVISGDYVTTEDGTGIVHIAPTFGADDAQVAKAAGVPPLQLINKKGELRPMVDLTGKFYLLEELDEAFVKEQVNVSLYKEYAGRFVKNDYDPNLTEKDETLDIAICMMLKSANKAFKIEKHTHNYPHCWRTDKPVLYYPLDSWFIRSTACKERMAELNKSIHWKPESTGTGRFGKWLENLNDWNLSRSRYWGTPLPIWRTEDTGEEICIQSVEELYNEIEKSVAAGFMKTNPYKDNGFVPGDYSADNYNKIDLHRPYVDDIVLVSKTGKPM
;
A
#
# COMPACT_ATOMS: atom_id res chain seq x y z
N MET A 1 28.07 -75.28 2.26
CA MET A 1 27.33 -75.89 1.15
C MET A 1 27.25 -74.89 0.00
N LYS A 2 27.71 -75.33 -1.17
CA LYS A 2 27.62 -74.80 -2.54
C LYS A 2 27.47 -73.28 -2.76
N ALA A 3 28.55 -72.72 -3.31
CA ALA A 3 28.53 -71.61 -4.25
C ALA A 3 27.69 -71.95 -5.50
N SER A 4 27.04 -70.94 -6.05
CA SER A 4 26.55 -70.91 -7.44
C SER A 4 26.63 -69.47 -7.92
N THR A 5 27.67 -69.18 -8.69
CA THR A 5 27.79 -68.03 -9.58
C THR A 5 26.73 -68.15 -10.69
N VAL A 6 26.08 -67.04 -11.06
CA VAL A 6 25.52 -66.88 -12.42
C VAL A 6 25.95 -65.52 -12.97
N PHE A 7 26.38 -65.58 -14.23
CA PHE A 7 27.22 -64.65 -14.97
C PHE A 7 26.51 -63.35 -15.37
N LEU A 8 27.26 -62.24 -15.34
CA LEU A 8 26.89 -60.98 -15.98
C LEU A 8 26.85 -61.17 -17.49
N SER A 9 25.65 -61.10 -18.07
CA SER A 9 25.47 -60.89 -19.50
C SER A 9 25.91 -59.47 -19.91
N PRO A 10 26.32 -59.25 -21.17
CA PRO A 10 26.92 -57.99 -21.61
C PRO A 10 25.97 -56.82 -21.37
N PHE A 11 26.42 -55.81 -20.63
CA PHE A 11 25.70 -54.56 -20.46
C PHE A 11 25.67 -53.84 -21.81
N THR A 12 24.63 -54.09 -22.60
CA THR A 12 24.23 -53.24 -23.72
C THR A 12 22.95 -52.54 -23.30
N GLY A 13 23.09 -51.28 -22.90
CA GLY A 13 22.01 -50.46 -22.38
C GLY A 13 21.97 -49.12 -23.09
N ARG A 14 20.77 -48.56 -23.25
CA ARG A 14 20.55 -47.22 -23.80
C ARG A 14 20.00 -46.32 -22.72
N VAL A 15 20.67 -45.19 -22.48
CA VAL A 15 20.14 -44.12 -21.63
C VAL A 15 20.16 -42.84 -22.46
N GLY A 16 18.98 -42.41 -22.91
CA GLY A 16 18.85 -41.25 -23.79
C GLY A 16 19.56 -41.44 -25.14
N ASN A 17 20.42 -40.49 -25.52
CA ASN A 17 21.13 -40.47 -26.82
C ASN A 17 22.50 -41.18 -26.81
N LEU A 18 22.84 -41.88 -25.72
CA LEU A 18 24.10 -42.59 -25.55
C LEU A 18 23.89 -44.11 -25.59
N SER A 19 24.76 -44.80 -26.31
CA SER A 19 24.88 -46.26 -26.26
C SER A 19 26.21 -46.65 -25.64
N PHE A 20 26.17 -47.60 -24.71
CA PHE A 20 27.36 -48.16 -24.08
C PHE A 20 27.55 -49.58 -24.60
N SER A 21 28.77 -49.90 -25.03
CA SER A 21 29.20 -51.25 -25.40
C SER A 21 30.64 -51.47 -24.96
N VAL A 22 30.94 -52.67 -24.48
CA VAL A 22 32.32 -53.12 -24.23
C VAL A 22 32.80 -53.80 -25.50
N VAL A 23 33.84 -53.24 -26.11
CA VAL A 23 34.56 -53.88 -27.22
C VAL A 23 36.00 -54.05 -26.74
N ASP A 24 36.48 -55.30 -26.75
CA ASP A 24 37.84 -55.68 -26.32
C ASP A 24 38.25 -55.18 -24.93
N GLY A 25 37.29 -55.18 -23.99
CA GLY A 25 37.54 -54.90 -22.58
C GLY A 25 37.69 -53.41 -22.21
N GLN A 26 37.53 -52.48 -23.17
CA GLN A 26 37.43 -51.05 -22.88
C GLN A 26 35.99 -50.53 -23.04
N GLN A 27 35.59 -49.63 -22.12
CA GLN A 27 34.30 -48.94 -22.17
C GLN A 27 34.31 -47.87 -23.26
N MET A 28 33.55 -48.10 -24.33
CA MET A 28 33.37 -47.14 -25.42
C MET A 28 32.03 -46.41 -25.26
N VAL A 29 32.08 -45.07 -25.24
CA VAL A 29 30.89 -44.19 -25.22
C VAL A 29 30.77 -43.51 -26.58
N GLN A 30 29.73 -43.82 -27.35
CA GLN A 30 29.42 -43.13 -28.60
C GLN A 30 28.09 -42.37 -28.50
N THR A 31 28.09 -41.14 -29.01
CA THR A 31 26.87 -40.33 -29.16
C THR A 31 26.26 -40.60 -30.52
N VAL A 32 25.07 -41.20 -30.56
CA VAL A 32 24.37 -41.38 -31.85
C VAL A 32 23.61 -40.10 -32.16
N LYS A 33 24.12 -39.29 -33.08
CA LYS A 33 23.34 -38.19 -33.70
C LYS A 33 22.21 -38.81 -34.51
N ARG A 34 20.97 -38.80 -33.99
CA ARG A 34 19.77 -39.02 -34.81
C ARG A 34 19.17 -37.67 -35.18
N GLN A 35 19.00 -37.44 -36.48
CA GLN A 35 18.06 -36.41 -36.93
C GLN A 35 16.63 -36.81 -36.53
N PRO A 36 15.80 -35.84 -36.10
CA PRO A 36 14.41 -36.11 -35.73
C PRO A 36 13.63 -36.58 -36.95
N LYS A 37 12.98 -37.75 -36.87
CA LYS A 37 12.04 -38.19 -37.91
C LYS A 37 10.66 -37.56 -37.67
N ASN A 38 10.05 -37.07 -38.75
CA ASN A 38 8.67 -36.57 -38.76
C ASN A 38 7.66 -37.62 -38.25
N PRO A 39 6.62 -37.20 -37.50
CA PRO A 39 5.61 -38.09 -36.94
C PRO A 39 4.82 -38.77 -38.06
N ARG A 40 4.55 -40.09 -37.91
CA ARG A 40 3.88 -40.89 -38.95
C ARG A 40 2.43 -41.27 -38.62
N SER A 41 1.89 -40.80 -37.49
CA SER A 41 0.46 -40.99 -37.17
C SER A 41 -0.11 -39.83 -36.36
N LEU A 42 -1.41 -39.60 -36.52
CA LEU A 42 -2.19 -38.57 -35.81
C LEU A 42 -2.01 -38.69 -34.29
N LYS A 43 -1.98 -39.93 -33.79
CA LYS A 43 -1.78 -40.27 -32.37
C LYS A 43 -0.40 -39.82 -31.82
N GLN A 44 0.64 -39.83 -32.65
CA GLN A 44 1.98 -39.33 -32.29
C GLN A 44 2.06 -37.80 -32.32
N MET A 45 1.26 -37.13 -33.15
CA MET A 45 1.12 -35.68 -33.13
C MET A 45 0.35 -35.21 -31.90
N GLU A 46 -0.78 -35.87 -31.57
CA GLU A 46 -1.62 -35.54 -30.41
C GLU A 46 -0.85 -35.69 -29.07
N GLN A 47 -0.05 -36.74 -28.90
CA GLN A 47 0.79 -36.94 -27.70
C GLN A 47 1.83 -35.82 -27.48
N ARG A 48 2.38 -35.24 -28.56
CA ARG A 48 3.36 -34.14 -28.45
C ARG A 48 2.70 -32.80 -28.15
N VAL A 49 1.48 -32.58 -28.65
CA VAL A 49 0.69 -31.36 -28.39
C VAL A 49 0.26 -31.28 -26.92
N GLN A 50 -0.10 -32.41 -26.30
CA GLN A 50 -0.45 -32.42 -24.87
C GLN A 50 0.74 -32.15 -23.93
N LEU A 51 1.95 -32.64 -24.26
CA LEU A 51 3.14 -32.36 -23.47
C LEU A 51 3.57 -30.88 -23.54
N SER A 52 3.37 -30.25 -24.71
CA SER A 52 3.62 -28.82 -24.92
C SER A 52 2.76 -27.95 -24.01
N ASN A 53 1.48 -28.29 -23.82
CA ASN A 53 0.54 -27.47 -23.06
C ASN A 53 0.84 -27.41 -21.55
N VAL A 54 1.38 -28.48 -20.96
CA VAL A 54 1.77 -28.48 -19.54
C VAL A 54 3.03 -27.63 -19.31
N LEU A 55 4.03 -27.76 -20.18
CA LEU A 55 5.27 -26.96 -20.09
C LEU A 55 5.05 -25.49 -20.42
N SER A 56 4.15 -25.17 -21.37
CA SER A 56 3.84 -23.78 -21.77
C SER A 56 3.11 -23.01 -20.67
N THR A 57 2.14 -23.64 -20.02
CA THR A 57 1.39 -23.05 -18.90
C THR A 57 2.32 -22.84 -17.69
N TYR A 58 3.26 -23.76 -17.47
CA TYR A 58 4.23 -23.66 -16.39
C TYR A 58 5.28 -22.57 -16.64
N HIS A 59 5.72 -22.38 -17.88
CA HIS A 59 6.72 -21.36 -18.22
C HIS A 59 6.14 -19.93 -18.16
N LEU A 60 4.85 -19.78 -18.45
CA LEU A 60 4.10 -18.53 -18.27
C LEU A 60 3.91 -18.15 -16.78
N LEU A 61 3.76 -19.14 -15.90
CA LEU A 61 3.59 -18.92 -14.46
C LEU A 61 4.90 -18.83 -13.68
N SER A 62 6.00 -19.41 -14.19
CA SER A 62 7.29 -19.41 -13.48
C SER A 62 7.84 -18.00 -13.26
N SER A 63 7.62 -17.10 -14.22
CA SER A 63 8.08 -15.71 -14.13
C SER A 63 7.21 -14.88 -13.18
N PHE A 64 5.90 -15.17 -13.15
CA PHE A 64 4.94 -14.54 -12.23
C PHE A 64 5.18 -14.92 -10.76
N LEU A 65 5.63 -16.15 -10.52
CA LEU A 65 5.94 -16.65 -9.16
C LEU A 65 7.39 -16.39 -8.74
N TYR A 66 8.27 -16.05 -9.70
CA TYR A 66 9.62 -15.55 -9.44
C TYR A 66 9.59 -14.17 -8.79
N GLU A 67 8.67 -13.30 -9.20
CA GLU A 67 8.53 -11.95 -8.65
C GLU A 67 7.66 -11.86 -7.39
N ALA A 68 6.75 -12.81 -7.15
CA ALA A 68 5.84 -12.75 -6.01
C ALA A 68 6.50 -12.94 -4.63
N TYR A 69 7.74 -13.44 -4.56
CA TYR A 69 8.39 -13.80 -3.29
C TYR A 69 9.89 -13.46 -3.25
N GLU A 70 10.22 -12.17 -3.39
CA GLU A 70 11.56 -11.64 -3.16
C GLU A 70 11.89 -11.56 -1.65
N ALA A 71 12.67 -12.54 -1.17
CA ALA A 71 13.62 -12.40 -0.03
C ALA A 71 14.42 -13.69 0.27
N ILE A 72 14.26 -14.78 -0.51
CA ILE A 72 14.92 -16.07 -0.21
C ILE A 72 15.87 -16.49 -1.34
N PRO A 73 17.16 -16.80 -1.07
CA PRO A 73 18.11 -17.24 -2.08
C PRO A 73 17.64 -18.47 -2.87
N PRO A 74 18.03 -18.66 -4.16
CA PRO A 74 17.59 -19.76 -5.01
C PRO A 74 17.82 -21.18 -4.47
N LYS A 75 18.73 -21.34 -3.50
CA LYS A 75 19.04 -22.62 -2.82
C LYS A 75 18.17 -22.88 -1.57
N LEU A 76 17.34 -21.93 -1.17
CA LEU A 76 16.53 -21.93 0.04
C LEU A 76 15.02 -21.73 -0.25
N ASN A 77 14.65 -21.50 -1.52
CA ASN A 77 13.26 -21.36 -1.96
C ASN A 77 12.60 -22.74 -2.15
N PHE A 78 11.65 -23.07 -1.26
CA PHE A 78 10.99 -24.38 -1.18
C PHE A 78 10.11 -24.71 -2.40
N TYR A 79 9.47 -23.72 -3.04
CA TYR A 79 8.67 -23.93 -4.25
C TYR A 79 9.55 -24.25 -5.46
N ASN A 80 10.68 -23.55 -5.61
CA ASN A 80 11.64 -23.83 -6.68
C ASN A 80 12.36 -25.18 -6.50
N LEU A 81 12.63 -25.63 -5.27
CA LEU A 81 13.19 -26.96 -4.99
C LEU A 81 12.18 -28.08 -5.28
N PHE A 82 10.93 -27.90 -4.87
CA PHE A 82 9.79 -28.80 -5.13
C PHE A 82 9.58 -29.06 -6.63
N VAL A 83 9.57 -27.99 -7.43
CA VAL A 83 9.35 -28.05 -8.88
C VAL A 83 10.54 -28.64 -9.62
N ARG A 84 11.76 -28.31 -9.18
CA ARG A 84 13.01 -28.74 -9.81
C ARG A 84 13.39 -30.18 -9.49
N GLN A 85 13.00 -30.73 -8.33
CA GLN A 85 13.17 -32.14 -8.00
C GLN A 85 12.12 -33.02 -8.67
N ASN A 86 10.86 -32.58 -8.74
CA ASN A 86 9.75 -33.38 -9.31
C ASN A 86 9.74 -33.45 -10.85
N LEU A 87 10.25 -32.44 -11.56
CA LEU A 87 10.37 -32.49 -13.02
C LEU A 87 11.62 -33.23 -13.52
N ASN A 88 12.62 -33.47 -12.65
CA ASN A 88 13.88 -34.11 -13.05
C ASN A 88 13.92 -35.63 -12.87
N GLN A 89 13.00 -36.25 -12.11
CA GLN A 89 13.13 -37.68 -11.75
C GLN A 89 12.08 -38.64 -12.33
N THR A 90 11.07 -38.19 -13.07
CA THR A 90 10.04 -39.11 -13.57
C THR A 90 9.69 -38.86 -15.04
N LYS A 91 10.10 -39.80 -15.89
CA LYS A 91 9.47 -39.98 -17.20
C LYS A 91 8.06 -40.50 -16.95
N VAL A 92 7.06 -39.65 -17.12
CA VAL A 92 5.65 -40.04 -17.02
C VAL A 92 5.26 -40.76 -18.31
N TYR A 93 4.99 -42.06 -18.24
CA TYR A 93 4.28 -42.78 -19.30
C TYR A 93 2.85 -42.99 -18.85
N LEU A 94 1.88 -42.51 -19.63
CA LEU A 94 0.48 -42.91 -19.47
C LEU A 94 0.34 -44.38 -19.85
N THR A 95 -0.38 -45.16 -19.05
CA THR A 95 -0.82 -46.50 -19.44
C THR A 95 -1.82 -46.42 -20.59
N LYS A 96 -2.04 -47.54 -21.27
CA LYS A 96 -2.93 -47.60 -22.44
C LYS A 96 -4.39 -47.32 -22.04
N GLU A 97 -4.83 -47.78 -20.86
CA GLU A 97 -6.15 -47.45 -20.32
C GLU A 97 -6.30 -45.95 -19.99
N GLU A 98 -5.27 -45.30 -19.44
CA GLU A 98 -5.30 -43.86 -19.10
C GLU A 98 -5.29 -42.97 -20.34
N ALA A 99 -4.63 -43.38 -21.42
CA ALA A 99 -4.65 -42.68 -22.71
C ALA A 99 -5.98 -42.87 -23.46
N GLU A 100 -6.69 -43.99 -23.23
CA GLU A 100 -7.98 -44.29 -23.84
C GLU A 100 -9.14 -43.51 -23.17
N ALA A 101 -8.98 -43.10 -21.91
CA ALA A 101 -9.99 -42.37 -21.14
C ALA A 101 -10.20 -40.88 -21.51
N ARG A 102 -9.31 -40.25 -22.30
CA ARG A 102 -9.43 -38.87 -22.87
C ARG A 102 -10.12 -37.81 -21.98
N ALA A 103 -9.66 -37.65 -20.74
CA ALA A 103 -10.12 -36.65 -19.76
C ALA A 103 -8.96 -35.81 -19.18
N CYS A 104 -9.25 -34.72 -18.44
CA CYS A 104 -8.25 -33.98 -17.67
C CYS A 104 -7.86 -34.79 -16.43
N VAL A 105 -6.99 -35.79 -16.62
CA VAL A 105 -6.46 -36.62 -15.54
C VAL A 105 -5.26 -35.88 -14.95
N VAL A 106 -5.39 -35.41 -13.71
CA VAL A 106 -4.21 -35.01 -12.93
C VAL A 106 -3.51 -36.31 -12.55
N ALA A 107 -2.39 -36.63 -13.19
CA ALA A 107 -1.59 -37.80 -12.85
C ALA A 107 -1.25 -37.81 -11.34
N PRO A 108 -1.08 -38.98 -10.70
CA PRO A 108 -0.68 -39.04 -9.30
C PRO A 108 0.58 -38.19 -9.07
N TYR A 109 0.43 -37.11 -8.30
CA TYR A 109 1.49 -36.16 -8.03
C TYR A 109 2.20 -36.54 -6.73
N HIS A 110 3.52 -36.76 -6.80
CA HIS A 110 4.33 -37.08 -5.63
C HIS A 110 5.01 -35.82 -5.07
N ILE A 111 4.83 -35.57 -3.77
CA ILE A 111 5.53 -34.54 -3.01
C ILE A 111 6.64 -35.26 -2.22
N SER A 112 7.92 -35.01 -2.49
CA SER A 112 9.00 -35.63 -1.69
C SER A 112 10.17 -34.69 -1.39
N GLU A 113 10.43 -34.46 -0.10
CA GLU A 113 11.76 -34.22 0.44
C GLU A 113 11.88 -34.76 1.90
N GLY A 114 11.75 -36.09 2.06
CA GLY A 114 12.37 -36.90 3.13
C GLY A 114 11.72 -37.07 4.53
N SER A 115 12.08 -38.20 5.16
CA SER A 115 12.18 -38.56 6.61
C SER A 115 11.03 -38.36 7.61
N LEU A 116 9.92 -37.70 7.27
CA LEU A 116 8.75 -37.57 8.15
C LEU A 116 7.70 -38.67 7.85
N PRO A 117 6.91 -39.12 8.85
CA PRO A 117 5.86 -40.13 8.66
C PRO A 117 4.82 -39.69 7.62
N THR A 118 4.35 -40.64 6.81
CA THR A 118 3.31 -40.41 5.79
C THR A 118 1.91 -40.60 6.36
N ILE A 119 1.04 -39.61 6.17
CA ILE A 119 -0.42 -39.70 6.39
C ILE A 119 -1.06 -40.43 5.20
N GLN A 120 -1.51 -41.66 5.38
CA GLN A 120 -2.15 -42.41 4.29
C GLN A 120 -3.57 -41.88 4.05
N MET A 121 -4.00 -41.83 2.79
CA MET A 121 -5.39 -41.50 2.41
C MET A 121 -6.10 -42.75 1.92
N SER A 122 -7.37 -42.91 2.30
CA SER A 122 -8.23 -44.01 1.89
C SER A 122 -9.66 -43.51 1.66
N VAL A 123 -10.44 -44.27 0.90
CA VAL A 123 -11.85 -43.92 0.63
C VAL A 123 -12.73 -44.62 1.66
N LEU A 124 -13.62 -43.87 2.30
CA LEU A 124 -14.66 -44.39 3.19
C LEU A 124 -16.00 -43.79 2.77
N GLY A 125 -16.87 -44.61 2.18
CA GLY A 125 -18.11 -44.12 1.54
C GLY A 125 -17.80 -43.15 0.40
N ASN A 126 -18.33 -41.93 0.49
CA ASN A 126 -18.09 -40.84 -0.48
C ASN A 126 -16.99 -39.85 -0.04
N ALA A 127 -16.41 -40.03 1.14
CA ALA A 127 -15.35 -39.18 1.67
C ALA A 127 -13.96 -39.81 1.50
N LEU A 128 -12.93 -38.93 1.47
CA LEU A 128 -11.54 -39.34 1.62
C LEU A 128 -11.13 -39.17 3.08
N VAL A 129 -10.72 -40.26 3.72
CA VAL A 129 -10.25 -40.27 5.11
C VAL A 129 -8.75 -40.52 5.17
N SER A 130 -8.09 -39.72 5.99
CA SER A 130 -6.68 -39.81 6.29
C SER A 130 -6.41 -40.83 7.41
N SER A 131 -5.15 -41.22 7.59
CA SER A 131 -4.73 -42.07 8.70
C SER A 131 -4.61 -41.34 10.05
N LEU A 132 -4.97 -40.05 10.12
CA LEU A 132 -4.97 -39.27 11.36
C LEU A 132 -6.18 -39.66 12.21
N ARG A 133 -5.93 -40.13 13.43
CA ARG A 133 -6.95 -40.53 14.39
C ARG A 133 -7.42 -39.38 15.28
N VAL A 134 -8.67 -39.47 15.70
CA VAL A 134 -9.33 -38.63 16.71
C VAL A 134 -10.27 -39.50 17.56
N PRO A 135 -10.76 -39.05 18.73
CA PRO A 135 -11.70 -39.84 19.52
C PRO A 135 -12.98 -40.14 18.73
N GLU A 136 -13.53 -41.37 18.83
CA GLU A 136 -14.64 -41.85 17.98
C GLU A 136 -15.91 -40.97 18.01
N ARG A 137 -16.15 -40.25 19.11
CA ARG A 137 -17.30 -39.36 19.29
C ARG A 137 -16.94 -37.87 19.22
N TYR A 138 -15.72 -37.54 18.81
CA TYR A 138 -15.28 -36.15 18.74
C TYR A 138 -15.96 -35.44 17.56
N GLN A 139 -16.53 -34.27 17.84
CA GLN A 139 -17.12 -33.40 16.83
C GLN A 139 -16.41 -32.06 16.90
N ILE A 140 -15.95 -31.57 15.75
CA ILE A 140 -15.46 -30.21 15.62
C ILE A 140 -16.69 -29.32 15.38
N THR A 141 -16.90 -28.36 16.27
CA THR A 141 -17.99 -27.38 16.20
C THR A 141 -17.45 -26.03 15.72
N GLU A 142 -18.34 -25.08 15.38
CA GLU A 142 -17.93 -23.71 15.00
C GLU A 142 -17.19 -22.97 16.12
N GLU A 143 -17.32 -23.43 17.37
CA GLU A 143 -16.64 -22.86 18.55
C GLU A 143 -15.31 -23.57 18.87
N THR A 144 -15.02 -24.70 18.22
CA THR A 144 -13.81 -25.47 18.49
C THR A 144 -12.58 -24.73 17.98
N SER A 145 -11.61 -24.47 18.85
CA SER A 145 -10.42 -23.67 18.47
C SER A 145 -9.34 -24.50 17.78
N SER A 146 -8.48 -23.85 16.99
CA SER A 146 -7.32 -24.49 16.35
C SER A 146 -6.39 -25.15 17.38
N LYS A 147 -6.26 -24.56 18.57
CA LYS A 147 -5.53 -25.14 19.71
C LYS A 147 -6.14 -26.43 20.25
N GLU A 148 -7.47 -26.52 20.34
CA GLU A 148 -8.17 -27.74 20.75
C GLU A 148 -7.97 -28.86 19.73
N VAL A 149 -8.09 -28.56 18.44
CA VAL A 149 -7.85 -29.52 17.36
C VAL A 149 -6.39 -29.99 17.36
N ALA A 150 -5.42 -29.09 17.50
CA ALA A 150 -4.00 -29.43 17.56
C ALA A 150 -3.66 -30.34 18.76
N SER A 151 -4.21 -30.03 19.94
CA SER A 151 -4.02 -30.81 21.17
C SER A 151 -4.61 -32.23 21.04
N MET A 152 -5.79 -32.34 20.45
CA MET A 152 -6.44 -33.62 20.16
C MET A 152 -5.60 -34.47 19.19
N LEU A 153 -5.12 -33.90 18.08
CA LEU A 153 -4.33 -34.63 17.09
C LEU A 153 -3.00 -35.13 17.69
N LEU A 154 -2.33 -34.30 18.49
CA LEU A 154 -1.11 -34.71 19.20
C LEU A 154 -1.38 -35.83 20.21
N GLY A 155 -2.53 -35.80 20.90
CA GLY A 155 -2.93 -36.84 21.85
C GLY A 155 -3.28 -38.18 21.20
N CYS A 156 -3.85 -38.16 19.99
CA CYS A 156 -4.33 -39.36 19.30
C CYS A 156 -3.32 -39.97 18.31
N ASN A 157 -2.28 -39.23 17.92
CA ASN A 157 -1.35 -39.65 16.87
C ASN A 157 0.11 -39.53 17.36
N SER A 158 0.66 -40.63 17.89
CA SER A 158 2.00 -40.68 18.50
C SER A 158 3.16 -40.36 17.55
N PHE A 159 2.95 -40.38 16.23
CA PHE A 159 3.94 -40.00 15.23
C PHE A 159 3.98 -38.48 14.96
N LEU A 160 3.01 -37.72 15.47
CA LEU A 160 3.02 -36.26 15.42
C LEU A 160 3.86 -35.70 16.56
N HIS A 161 4.44 -34.53 16.34
CA HIS A 161 5.26 -33.81 17.29
C HIS A 161 4.78 -32.35 17.31
N PRO A 162 4.82 -31.62 18.44
CA PRO A 162 4.34 -30.23 18.49
C PRO A 162 5.01 -29.32 17.46
N ARG A 163 6.25 -29.59 17.08
CA ARG A 163 6.96 -28.85 16.01
C ARG A 163 6.57 -29.24 14.57
N HIS A 164 5.58 -30.11 14.37
CA HIS A 164 5.05 -30.43 13.05
C HIS A 164 3.91 -29.48 12.69
N GLN A 165 3.70 -29.31 11.39
CA GLN A 165 2.55 -28.64 10.81
C GLN A 165 1.90 -29.64 9.84
N ILE A 166 0.57 -29.62 9.74
CA ILE A 166 -0.18 -30.43 8.79
C ILE A 166 -0.65 -29.50 7.68
N ALA A 167 -0.08 -29.66 6.48
CA ALA A 167 -0.50 -28.96 5.28
C ALA A 167 -1.55 -29.78 4.52
N ILE A 168 -2.69 -29.18 4.24
CA ILE A 168 -3.80 -29.74 3.47
C ILE A 168 -3.73 -29.13 2.09
N ILE A 169 -3.41 -29.96 1.11
CA ILE A 169 -3.28 -29.57 -0.28
C ILE A 169 -4.56 -29.99 -1.00
N TYR A 170 -5.34 -29.02 -1.48
CA TYR A 170 -6.58 -29.25 -2.23
C TYR A 170 -6.48 -28.72 -3.65
N LEU A 171 -6.56 -29.61 -4.62
CA LEU A 171 -6.76 -29.30 -6.03
C LEU A 171 -8.25 -29.19 -6.31
N GLN A 172 -8.74 -27.98 -6.55
CA GLN A 172 -10.10 -27.73 -6.96
C GLN A 172 -10.20 -27.76 -8.49
N GLN A 173 -11.15 -28.50 -9.04
CA GLN A 173 -11.49 -28.49 -10.45
C GLN A 173 -12.84 -27.79 -10.64
N THR A 174 -12.90 -26.78 -11.49
CA THR A 174 -14.13 -26.04 -11.78
C THR A 174 -14.32 -25.86 -13.27
N VAL A 175 -15.55 -25.58 -13.71
CA VAL A 175 -15.79 -25.04 -15.05
C VAL A 175 -15.98 -23.55 -14.90
N SER A 176 -15.18 -22.76 -15.62
CA SER A 176 -15.30 -21.31 -15.62
C SER A 176 -16.71 -20.91 -16.09
N PRO A 177 -17.50 -20.19 -15.28
CA PRO A 177 -18.84 -19.76 -15.69
C PRO A 177 -18.81 -18.72 -16.82
N HIS A 178 -17.63 -18.15 -17.11
CA HIS A 178 -17.44 -17.13 -18.14
C HIS A 178 -17.00 -17.72 -19.47
N THR A 179 -16.25 -18.84 -19.46
CA THR A 179 -15.69 -19.43 -20.68
C THR A 179 -16.21 -20.83 -20.97
N GLY A 180 -16.93 -21.48 -20.04
CA GLY A 180 -17.36 -22.87 -20.16
C GLY A 180 -16.22 -23.89 -20.10
N MET A 181 -15.01 -23.47 -19.69
CA MET A 181 -13.79 -24.28 -19.74
C MET A 181 -13.42 -24.88 -18.38
N PRO A 182 -12.93 -26.14 -18.33
CA PRO A 182 -12.35 -26.70 -17.11
C PRO A 182 -11.10 -25.93 -16.66
N GLN A 183 -10.99 -25.65 -15.37
CA GLN A 183 -9.87 -25.02 -14.69
C GLN A 183 -9.50 -25.83 -13.45
N VAL A 184 -8.21 -25.82 -13.11
CA VAL A 184 -7.70 -26.44 -11.88
C VAL A 184 -7.02 -25.37 -11.04
N SER A 185 -7.42 -25.25 -9.78
CA SER A 185 -6.84 -24.34 -8.78
C SER A 185 -6.23 -25.17 -7.66
N LEU A 186 -5.05 -24.78 -7.17
CA LEU A 186 -4.39 -25.42 -6.04
C LEU A 186 -4.54 -24.52 -4.81
N HIS A 187 -5.03 -25.10 -3.72
CA HIS A 187 -5.20 -24.45 -2.42
C HIS A 187 -4.35 -25.20 -1.38
N GLN A 188 -3.71 -24.46 -0.48
CA GLN A 188 -3.00 -25.00 0.66
C GLN A 188 -3.55 -24.36 1.93
N TYR A 189 -3.80 -25.19 2.94
CA TYR A 189 -4.21 -24.78 4.28
C TYR A 189 -3.28 -25.43 5.29
N ASP A 190 -2.81 -24.69 6.28
CA ASP A 190 -1.81 -25.18 7.22
C ASP A 190 -2.37 -25.19 8.64
N LEU A 191 -2.15 -26.29 9.37
CA LEU A 191 -2.45 -26.43 10.79
C LEU A 191 -1.16 -26.58 11.60
N ASP A 192 -0.84 -25.57 12.41
CA ASP A 192 0.33 -25.59 13.29
C ASP A 192 0.05 -26.36 14.60
N LEU A 193 0.94 -27.31 14.95
CA LEU A 193 0.80 -28.10 16.19
C LEU A 193 1.59 -27.52 17.39
N PHE A 194 2.34 -26.42 17.20
CA PHE A 194 3.26 -25.88 18.24
C PHE A 194 2.60 -24.82 19.13
N SER A 195 1.65 -24.07 18.58
CA SER A 195 0.93 -22.99 19.24
C SER A 195 -0.31 -22.65 18.43
N GLY A 196 -1.35 -23.48 18.52
CA GLY A 196 -2.66 -23.06 18.06
C GLY A 196 -3.10 -21.84 18.88
N ASP A 197 -3.69 -20.85 18.22
CA ASP A 197 -4.40 -19.77 18.90
C ASP A 197 -5.81 -20.23 19.30
N ASP A 198 -6.52 -19.39 20.04
CA ASP A 198 -7.92 -19.67 20.43
C ASP A 198 -8.90 -19.27 19.29
N THR A 199 -8.42 -19.12 18.05
CA THR A 199 -9.27 -18.80 16.89
C THR A 199 -10.14 -20.00 16.52
N PRO A 200 -11.42 -19.80 16.17
CA PRO A 200 -12.28 -20.85 15.64
C PRO A 200 -11.64 -21.59 14.46
N PHE A 201 -11.49 -22.91 14.56
CA PHE A 201 -10.73 -23.73 13.60
C PHE A 201 -11.22 -23.60 12.16
N TYR A 202 -12.54 -23.51 11.97
CA TYR A 202 -13.14 -23.41 10.64
C TYR A 202 -13.02 -22.03 9.97
N TYR A 203 -12.47 -21.02 10.66
CA TYR A 203 -12.04 -19.77 10.02
C TYR A 203 -10.74 -19.96 9.22
N GLU A 204 -9.89 -20.91 9.63
CA GLU A 204 -8.59 -21.14 9.01
C GLU A 204 -8.64 -22.25 7.96
N ILE A 205 -9.38 -23.32 8.25
CA ILE A 205 -9.46 -24.51 7.39
C ILE A 205 -10.92 -24.77 7.02
N PRO A 206 -11.28 -24.79 5.73
CA PRO A 206 -12.67 -25.02 5.33
C PRO A 206 -13.18 -26.36 5.85
N ARG A 207 -14.37 -26.37 6.46
CA ARG A 207 -15.02 -27.57 6.98
C ARG A 207 -15.01 -28.75 6.00
N LYS A 208 -15.28 -28.47 4.72
CA LYS A 208 -15.27 -29.49 3.65
C LYS A 208 -13.94 -30.24 3.45
N LEU A 209 -12.84 -29.67 3.92
CA LEU A 209 -11.48 -30.22 3.83
C LEU A 209 -11.00 -30.82 5.16
N PHE A 210 -11.79 -30.77 6.24
CA PHE A 210 -11.39 -31.28 7.55
C PHE A 210 -12.61 -31.67 8.42
N CYS A 211 -13.12 -32.87 8.20
CA CYS A 211 -14.25 -33.50 8.88
C CYS A 211 -13.80 -34.74 9.67
N VAL A 212 -14.59 -35.14 10.68
CA VAL A 212 -14.37 -36.38 11.44
C VAL A 212 -15.31 -37.49 10.93
N HIS A 213 -14.73 -38.61 10.51
CA HIS A 213 -15.43 -39.80 10.03
C HIS A 213 -14.95 -41.04 10.79
N ASN A 214 -15.82 -41.63 11.61
CA ASN A 214 -15.51 -42.86 12.38
C ASN A 214 -14.15 -42.82 13.11
N GLY A 215 -13.82 -41.68 13.74
CA GLY A 215 -12.55 -41.50 14.46
C GLY A 215 -11.34 -41.15 13.59
N TYR A 216 -11.55 -40.74 12.33
CA TYR A 216 -10.49 -40.29 11.41
C TYR A 216 -10.77 -38.91 10.82
N ILE A 217 -9.73 -38.15 10.50
CA ILE A 217 -9.85 -36.89 9.76
C ILE A 217 -10.01 -37.17 8.26
N GLY A 218 -10.93 -36.51 7.59
CA GLY A 218 -11.14 -36.61 6.15
C GLY A 218 -11.84 -35.42 5.53
N THR A 219 -12.29 -35.58 4.30
CA THR A 219 -13.12 -34.57 3.60
C THR A 219 -14.59 -34.74 3.93
N ASP A 220 -15.40 -33.73 3.66
CA ASP A 220 -16.85 -33.90 3.56
C ASP A 220 -17.19 -34.87 2.40
N GLU A 221 -18.27 -35.63 2.57
CA GLU A 221 -18.83 -36.51 1.55
C GLU A 221 -19.37 -35.73 0.34
N THR A 222 -19.71 -34.44 0.50
CA THR A 222 -20.22 -33.59 -0.58
C THR A 222 -19.11 -32.85 -1.34
N LEU A 223 -17.82 -33.11 -1.07
CA LEU A 223 -16.73 -32.44 -1.75
C LEU A 223 -16.63 -32.90 -3.21
N GLU A 224 -17.19 -32.10 -4.13
CA GLU A 224 -17.14 -32.35 -5.57
C GLU A 224 -15.85 -31.83 -6.21
N ALA A 225 -15.46 -32.50 -7.30
CA ALA A 225 -14.48 -32.05 -8.29
C ALA A 225 -13.12 -31.56 -7.71
N GLY A 226 -12.29 -32.50 -7.24
CA GLY A 226 -10.91 -32.17 -6.85
C GLY A 226 -10.02 -33.35 -6.48
N GLY A 227 -8.82 -33.05 -5.98
CA GLY A 227 -7.92 -34.00 -5.35
C GLY A 227 -7.31 -33.43 -4.07
N ILE A 228 -7.04 -34.27 -3.07
CA ILE A 228 -6.54 -33.82 -1.76
C ILE A 228 -5.35 -34.66 -1.28
N ALA A 229 -4.45 -34.03 -0.53
CA ALA A 229 -3.42 -34.68 0.25
C ALA A 229 -3.21 -33.98 1.60
N TYR A 230 -2.88 -34.75 2.64
CA TYR A 230 -2.46 -34.22 3.95
C TYR A 230 -0.97 -34.53 4.11
N VAL A 231 -0.18 -33.48 4.33
CA VAL A 231 1.29 -33.55 4.32
C VAL A 231 1.81 -33.08 5.67
N ILE A 232 2.68 -33.86 6.31
CA ILE A 232 3.39 -33.41 7.50
C ILE A 232 4.57 -32.57 7.05
N THR A 233 4.66 -31.34 7.55
CA THR A 233 5.79 -30.44 7.32
C THR A 233 6.47 -30.12 8.65
N ARG A 234 7.78 -29.85 8.61
CA ARG A 234 8.53 -29.37 9.78
C ARG A 234 9.56 -28.33 9.35
N ARG A 235 9.39 -27.09 9.85
CA ARG A 235 10.32 -25.98 9.57
C ARG A 235 11.58 -26.13 10.44
N GLY A 236 12.73 -26.38 9.82
CA GLY A 236 14.05 -26.37 10.47
C GLY A 236 14.78 -25.04 10.25
N THR A 237 15.90 -24.83 10.95
CA THR A 237 16.71 -23.60 10.86
C THR A 237 17.33 -23.34 9.47
N THR A 238 17.47 -24.39 8.65
CA THR A 238 18.10 -24.29 7.32
C THR A 238 17.31 -24.97 6.19
N ARG A 239 16.36 -25.89 6.48
CA ARG A 239 15.51 -26.59 5.48
C ARG A 239 14.14 -27.01 6.08
N LEU A 240 13.11 -27.02 5.25
CA LEU A 240 11.80 -27.65 5.51
C LEU A 240 11.90 -29.15 5.21
N ARG A 241 11.34 -30.00 6.09
CA ARG A 241 11.17 -31.44 5.81
C ARG A 241 9.70 -31.73 5.53
N THR A 242 9.41 -32.63 4.59
CA THR A 242 8.04 -32.98 4.20
C THR A 242 7.85 -34.50 4.12
N SER A 243 6.71 -35.01 4.59
CA SER A 243 6.35 -36.42 4.41
C SER A 243 6.06 -36.74 2.94
N THR A 244 6.45 -37.92 2.46
CA THR A 244 6.10 -38.37 1.10
C THR A 244 4.61 -38.56 0.96
N GLN A 245 3.96 -37.96 -0.04
CA GLN A 245 2.52 -38.09 -0.28
C GLN A 245 2.12 -38.09 -1.75
N SER A 246 0.94 -38.67 -2.03
CA SER A 246 0.25 -38.61 -3.32
C SER A 246 -1.09 -37.89 -3.17
N ILE A 247 -1.42 -37.02 -4.11
CA ILE A 247 -2.76 -36.41 -4.19
C ILE A 247 -3.77 -37.47 -4.66
N VAL A 248 -4.85 -37.66 -3.90
CA VAL A 248 -5.92 -38.61 -4.19
C VAL A 248 -7.17 -37.87 -4.66
N LEU A 249 -7.76 -38.29 -5.77
CA LEU A 249 -8.97 -37.69 -6.34
C LEU A 249 -10.21 -38.00 -5.50
N THR A 250 -11.11 -37.02 -5.39
CA THR A 250 -12.39 -37.18 -4.68
C THR A 250 -13.30 -38.18 -5.39
N PRO A 251 -14.01 -39.07 -4.67
CA PRO A 251 -14.97 -40.03 -5.27
C PRO A 251 -16.11 -39.36 -6.06
N ASN A 252 -16.51 -38.14 -5.67
CA ASN A 252 -17.59 -37.36 -6.28
C ASN A 252 -17.14 -36.38 -7.38
N ASN A 253 -16.10 -36.72 -8.14
CA ASN A 253 -15.66 -35.90 -9.27
C ASN A 253 -16.64 -36.02 -10.45
N THR A 254 -17.65 -35.14 -10.49
CA THR A 254 -18.69 -35.05 -11.52
C THR A 254 -18.15 -34.54 -12.85
N LEU A 255 -17.16 -33.64 -12.82
CA LEU A 255 -16.44 -33.10 -13.97
C LEU A 255 -15.78 -34.20 -14.83
N TYR A 256 -15.24 -35.24 -14.18
CA TYR A 256 -14.74 -36.45 -14.85
C TYR A 256 -15.85 -37.22 -15.60
N LYS A 257 -17.04 -37.32 -15.01
CA LYS A 257 -18.20 -38.02 -15.62
C LYS A 257 -18.85 -37.21 -16.74
N GLU A 258 -18.85 -35.87 -16.64
CA GLU A 258 -19.52 -34.97 -17.58
C GLU A 258 -18.76 -34.79 -18.91
N TYR A 259 -17.43 -34.72 -18.86
CA TYR A 259 -16.56 -34.58 -20.05
C TYR A 259 -16.25 -35.90 -20.77
N ALA A 260 -16.75 -37.03 -20.25
CA ALA A 260 -16.72 -38.31 -20.94
C ALA A 260 -17.74 -38.38 -22.11
N SER A 261 -18.73 -37.48 -22.16
CA SER A 261 -19.77 -37.48 -23.20
C SER A 261 -19.28 -36.90 -24.54
N GLU A 262 -19.60 -37.58 -25.65
CA GLU A 262 -19.23 -37.15 -27.02
C GLU A 262 -19.73 -35.73 -27.35
N LYS A 263 -20.91 -35.35 -26.85
CA LYS A 263 -21.53 -34.05 -27.12
C LYS A 263 -20.73 -32.85 -26.58
N LYS A 264 -20.24 -32.91 -25.33
CA LYS A 264 -19.42 -31.82 -24.76
C LYS A 264 -17.99 -31.79 -25.32
N LYS A 265 -17.49 -32.91 -25.83
CA LYS A 265 -16.21 -32.96 -26.58
C LYS A 265 -16.30 -32.16 -27.88
N THR A 266 -17.42 -32.24 -28.60
CA THR A 266 -17.62 -31.48 -29.84
C THR A 266 -17.79 -29.99 -29.55
N GLU A 267 -18.59 -29.61 -28.54
CA GLU A 267 -18.78 -28.21 -28.13
C GLU A 267 -17.47 -27.51 -27.70
N ALA A 268 -16.60 -28.21 -26.95
CA ALA A 268 -15.28 -27.71 -26.58
C ALA A 268 -14.32 -27.61 -27.78
N ALA A 269 -14.48 -28.45 -28.81
CA ALA A 269 -13.71 -28.33 -30.05
C ALA A 269 -14.16 -27.12 -30.90
N TYR A 270 -15.46 -26.80 -30.89
CA TYR A 270 -16.03 -25.67 -31.61
C TYR A 270 -15.67 -24.30 -31.00
N SER A 271 -15.46 -24.19 -29.69
CA SER A 271 -15.12 -22.91 -29.03
C SER A 271 -13.68 -22.41 -29.31
N TYR A 272 -12.81 -23.24 -29.88
CA TYR A 272 -11.42 -22.91 -30.23
C TYR A 272 -11.18 -22.66 -31.72
N GLY A 273 -12.25 -22.35 -32.47
CA GLY A 273 -12.12 -21.84 -33.83
C GLY A 273 -11.80 -22.89 -34.90
N SER A 274 -12.05 -24.17 -34.62
CA SER A 274 -11.94 -25.21 -35.65
C SER A 274 -13.23 -25.29 -36.47
N ARG A 275 -13.19 -24.73 -37.69
CA ARG A 275 -14.14 -25.12 -38.75
C ARG A 275 -13.80 -26.54 -39.17
N VAL A 276 -14.76 -27.45 -39.10
CA VAL A 276 -14.78 -28.65 -39.95
C VAL A 276 -16.06 -28.63 -40.74
N SER A 277 -15.88 -28.68 -42.07
CA SER A 277 -16.88 -28.91 -43.09
C SER A 277 -17.63 -30.21 -42.83
N GLU A 278 -18.94 -30.15 -42.62
CA GLU A 278 -19.96 -30.85 -43.41
C GLU A 278 -21.34 -30.69 -42.74
N GLU A 279 -22.34 -30.60 -43.60
CA GLU A 279 -23.74 -30.33 -43.29
C GLU A 279 -24.34 -31.28 -42.26
N LYS A 280 -24.97 -30.73 -41.22
CA LYS A 280 -26.32 -31.12 -40.79
C LYS A 280 -26.90 -30.15 -39.77
N ASN A 281 -28.01 -29.53 -40.18
CA ASN A 281 -28.94 -28.70 -39.43
C ASN A 281 -28.99 -28.95 -37.91
N LEU A 282 -28.56 -27.96 -37.13
CA LEU A 282 -29.06 -27.72 -35.77
C LEU A 282 -29.25 -26.20 -35.60
N THR A 283 -30.51 -25.80 -35.54
CA THR A 283 -31.00 -24.45 -35.27
C THR A 283 -30.49 -23.92 -33.94
N ASN A 284 -29.82 -22.76 -33.96
CA ASN A 284 -29.43 -22.00 -32.77
C ASN A 284 -30.66 -21.25 -32.19
N PRO A 285 -31.04 -21.44 -30.92
CA PRO A 285 -32.25 -20.86 -30.33
C PRO A 285 -32.10 -19.44 -29.76
N TYR A 286 -31.05 -18.68 -30.11
CA TYR A 286 -30.85 -17.30 -29.62
C TYR A 286 -30.95 -16.22 -30.72
N CYS A 287 -31.79 -16.45 -31.74
CA CYS A 287 -32.31 -15.36 -32.57
C CYS A 287 -33.49 -14.71 -31.83
N ILE A 288 -33.22 -13.62 -31.11
CA ILE A 288 -34.27 -12.69 -30.72
C ILE A 288 -34.56 -11.83 -31.96
N ASN A 289 -35.77 -12.00 -32.49
CA ASN A 289 -36.31 -11.27 -33.64
C ASN A 289 -36.22 -9.75 -33.49
N ASP A 290 -35.70 -9.14 -34.55
CA ASP A 290 -36.34 -8.12 -35.39
C ASP A 290 -36.99 -6.90 -34.73
N ASN A 291 -36.34 -5.76 -34.92
CA ASN A 291 -37.01 -4.54 -35.39
C ASN A 291 -35.99 -3.61 -36.07
N PHE A 292 -35.65 -3.90 -37.32
CA PHE A 292 -35.21 -2.87 -38.26
C PHE A 292 -35.79 -3.18 -39.64
N HIS A 293 -36.94 -2.56 -39.89
CA HIS A 293 -37.53 -2.45 -41.21
C HIS A 293 -36.68 -1.54 -42.10
N ASN A 294 -36.63 -1.94 -43.37
CA ASN A 294 -36.48 -1.13 -44.58
C ASN A 294 -35.08 -0.60 -44.90
N PHE A 295 -34.36 -1.35 -45.74
CA PHE A 295 -33.80 -0.80 -46.97
C PHE A 295 -33.89 -1.88 -48.06
N GLU A 296 -34.84 -1.72 -48.99
CA GLU A 296 -34.88 -2.45 -50.24
C GLU A 296 -33.76 -1.92 -51.15
N ALA A 297 -32.96 -2.83 -51.70
CA ALA A 297 -32.24 -2.62 -52.94
C ALA A 297 -32.17 -3.96 -53.68
N GLU A 298 -33.02 -4.08 -54.69
CA GLU A 298 -32.88 -5.02 -55.79
C GLU A 298 -31.49 -4.84 -56.44
N ASN A 299 -30.72 -5.92 -56.56
CA ASN A 299 -30.04 -6.26 -57.82
C ASN A 299 -29.31 -7.61 -57.73
N GLU A 300 -29.77 -8.47 -58.62
CA GLU A 300 -29.17 -9.67 -59.22
C GLU A 300 -27.74 -10.06 -58.80
N SER A 301 -27.65 -11.30 -58.31
CA SER A 301 -26.42 -12.03 -58.06
C SER A 301 -25.60 -12.22 -59.35
N LYS A 302 -24.65 -11.33 -59.62
CA LYS A 302 -23.46 -11.67 -60.38
C LYS A 302 -22.46 -12.35 -59.44
N CYS A 303 -22.48 -13.69 -59.45
CA CYS A 303 -21.33 -14.47 -59.01
C CYS A 303 -20.11 -14.03 -59.84
N LEU A 304 -19.25 -13.21 -59.24
CA LEU A 304 -17.88 -13.04 -59.72
C LEU A 304 -17.16 -14.35 -59.43
N LEU A 305 -17.07 -15.19 -60.47
CA LEU A 305 -16.08 -16.25 -60.57
C LEU A 305 -14.70 -15.61 -60.35
N TYR A 306 -14.15 -15.78 -59.16
CA TYR A 306 -12.76 -15.46 -58.89
C TYR A 306 -11.91 -16.44 -59.71
N ASN A 307 -11.09 -15.90 -60.61
CA ASN A 307 -10.13 -16.66 -61.40
C ASN A 307 -9.13 -17.38 -60.46
N ASP A 308 -8.97 -18.69 -60.69
CA ASP A 308 -8.04 -19.61 -60.03
C ASP A 308 -6.55 -19.32 -60.35
N THR A 309 -6.04 -18.12 -60.06
CA THR A 309 -4.62 -17.77 -60.31
C THR A 309 -3.84 -17.22 -59.11
N GLU A 310 -4.37 -17.25 -57.87
CA GLU A 310 -3.59 -16.94 -56.64
C GLU A 310 -3.45 -18.13 -55.67
N MET A 311 -3.34 -19.35 -56.20
CA MET A 311 -3.21 -20.56 -55.38
C MET A 311 -1.76 -20.88 -54.96
N ASP A 312 -0.99 -19.86 -54.55
CA ASP A 312 0.40 -20.05 -54.07
C ASP A 312 0.75 -19.23 -52.81
N LYS A 313 -0.24 -18.82 -52.01
CA LYS A 313 0.02 -18.34 -50.63
C LYS A 313 0.13 -19.54 -49.69
N LYS A 314 1.30 -20.17 -49.68
CA LYS A 314 1.66 -21.13 -48.62
C LYS A 314 1.50 -20.46 -47.25
N PHE A 315 0.85 -21.13 -46.30
CA PHE A 315 0.83 -20.67 -44.92
C PHE A 315 2.27 -20.48 -44.43
N ALA A 316 2.53 -19.41 -43.69
CA ALA A 316 3.85 -19.17 -43.12
C ALA A 316 4.21 -20.32 -42.16
N GLU A 317 5.16 -21.16 -42.58
CA GLU A 317 5.66 -22.26 -41.76
C GLU A 317 6.82 -21.76 -40.88
N HIS A 318 6.62 -21.74 -39.57
CA HIS A 318 7.67 -21.39 -38.61
C HIS A 318 8.27 -22.66 -38.00
N SER A 319 9.60 -22.80 -38.05
CA SER A 319 10.32 -23.97 -37.52
C SER A 319 10.49 -24.00 -35.99
N GLY A 320 9.94 -23.01 -35.28
CA GLY A 320 9.95 -22.89 -33.81
C GLY A 320 9.14 -21.70 -33.30
N LEU A 321 8.76 -21.74 -32.01
CA LEU A 321 8.01 -20.67 -31.33
C LEU A 321 9.00 -19.64 -30.74
N ASP A 322 9.23 -18.53 -31.47
CA ASP A 322 10.03 -17.40 -31.01
C ASP A 322 9.14 -16.16 -30.92
N LEU A 323 8.47 -16.00 -29.77
CA LEU A 323 7.54 -14.89 -29.53
C LEU A 323 8.25 -13.53 -29.51
N ALA A 324 9.52 -13.47 -29.12
CA ALA A 324 10.26 -12.21 -29.09
C ALA A 324 10.54 -11.72 -30.52
N ARG A 325 10.91 -12.63 -31.41
CA ARG A 325 11.05 -12.31 -32.84
C ARG A 325 9.70 -11.96 -33.47
N ILE A 326 8.66 -12.77 -33.24
CA ILE A 326 7.31 -12.52 -33.77
C ILE A 326 6.80 -11.15 -33.31
N ASN A 327 6.97 -10.79 -32.03
CA ASN A 327 6.57 -9.49 -31.51
C ASN A 327 7.28 -8.35 -32.26
N LYS A 328 8.59 -8.45 -32.51
CA LYS A 328 9.33 -7.43 -33.28
C LYS A 328 8.84 -7.33 -34.73
N GLU A 329 8.52 -8.46 -35.36
CA GLU A 329 7.99 -8.51 -36.72
C GLU A 329 6.61 -7.83 -36.79
N VAL A 330 5.70 -8.15 -35.86
CA VAL A 330 4.36 -7.56 -35.77
C VAL A 330 4.41 -6.06 -35.45
N LEU A 331 5.24 -5.63 -34.49
CA LEU A 331 5.42 -4.21 -34.18
C LEU A 331 5.90 -3.43 -35.41
N LYS A 332 6.88 -3.98 -36.14
CA LYS A 332 7.38 -3.38 -37.38
C LYS A 332 6.27 -3.26 -38.44
N GLU A 333 5.40 -4.25 -38.56
CA GLU A 333 4.25 -4.20 -39.45
C GLU A 333 3.23 -3.14 -39.01
N TRP A 334 2.96 -3.02 -37.72
CA TRP A 334 2.06 -2.00 -37.19
C TRP A 334 2.59 -0.59 -37.43
N ASP A 335 3.89 -0.36 -37.19
CA ASP A 335 4.55 0.92 -37.41
C ASP A 335 4.55 1.29 -38.89
N GLY A 336 4.94 0.34 -39.76
CA GLY A 336 5.00 0.58 -41.21
C GLY A 336 3.64 0.85 -41.86
N ASN A 337 2.55 0.41 -41.23
CA ASN A 337 1.18 0.63 -41.71
C ASN A 337 0.42 1.70 -40.94
N ASP A 338 1.03 2.33 -39.93
CA ASP A 338 0.40 3.31 -39.05
C ASP A 338 -0.94 2.82 -38.45
N VAL A 339 -0.92 1.59 -37.95
CA VAL A 339 -2.14 0.87 -37.53
C VAL A 339 -2.87 1.58 -36.39
N PHE A 340 -2.12 2.17 -35.45
CA PHE A 340 -2.74 2.89 -34.33
C PHE A 340 -3.46 4.15 -34.79
N ALA A 341 -2.82 5.04 -35.56
CA ALA A 341 -3.49 6.25 -36.02
C ALA A 341 -4.71 5.90 -36.89
N LYS A 342 -4.57 4.94 -37.83
CA LYS A 342 -5.69 4.44 -38.66
C LYS A 342 -6.84 3.91 -37.82
N SER A 343 -6.56 3.21 -36.72
CA SER A 343 -7.60 2.72 -35.81
C SER A 343 -8.50 3.84 -35.26
N THR A 344 -7.99 5.07 -35.18
CA THR A 344 -8.75 6.25 -34.72
C THR A 344 -9.34 7.06 -35.88
N THR A 345 -8.60 7.29 -36.97
CA THR A 345 -9.04 8.11 -38.11
C THR A 345 -10.12 7.43 -38.95
N GLU A 346 -10.04 6.11 -39.15
CA GLU A 346 -11.10 5.33 -39.83
C GLU A 346 -12.44 5.33 -39.05
N ARG A 347 -12.42 5.74 -37.78
CA ARG A 347 -13.59 5.82 -36.90
C ARG A 347 -14.02 7.26 -36.63
N GLU A 348 -13.61 8.20 -37.48
CA GLU A 348 -14.13 9.56 -37.44
C GLU A 348 -15.65 9.57 -37.64
N GLY A 349 -16.37 10.32 -36.79
CA GLY A 349 -17.84 10.32 -36.76
C GLY A 349 -18.49 9.18 -35.97
N CYS A 350 -17.75 8.15 -35.56
CA CYS A 350 -18.27 7.08 -34.69
C CYS A 350 -18.38 7.53 -33.22
N PRO A 351 -19.21 6.84 -32.39
CA PRO A 351 -19.32 7.12 -30.97
C PRO A 351 -17.96 7.10 -30.26
N SER A 352 -17.69 8.08 -29.41
CA SER A 352 -16.43 8.16 -28.69
C SER A 352 -16.43 7.35 -27.39
N PHE A 353 -15.30 6.74 -27.08
CA PHE A 353 -14.99 6.25 -25.73
C PHE A 353 -13.80 7.05 -25.20
N VAL A 354 -14.05 7.88 -24.19
CA VAL A 354 -13.04 8.75 -23.59
C VAL A 354 -12.23 7.96 -22.57
N PHE A 355 -10.92 7.93 -22.78
CA PHE A 355 -9.97 7.29 -21.88
C PHE A 355 -8.97 8.33 -21.36
N TYR A 356 -8.76 8.35 -20.05
CA TYR A 356 -7.74 9.16 -19.42
C TYR A 356 -6.60 8.29 -18.91
N GLU A 357 -5.39 8.65 -19.33
CA GLU A 357 -4.15 8.05 -18.87
C GLU A 357 -3.70 8.80 -17.62
N GLY A 358 -3.56 8.08 -16.50
CA GLY A 358 -2.98 8.63 -15.28
C GLY A 358 -1.47 8.80 -15.45
N PRO A 359 -0.94 10.04 -15.40
CA PRO A 359 0.40 10.34 -15.88
C PRO A 359 1.46 9.78 -14.94
N PRO A 360 2.42 8.97 -15.43
CA PRO A 360 3.58 8.59 -14.63
C PRO A 360 4.59 9.75 -14.48
N SER A 361 5.44 9.67 -13.45
CA SER A 361 6.63 10.51 -13.36
C SER A 361 7.78 9.90 -14.17
N ALA A 362 8.40 10.69 -15.06
CA ALA A 362 9.51 10.24 -15.93
C ALA A 362 10.91 10.37 -15.28
N ASN A 363 10.98 10.69 -13.99
CA ASN A 363 12.24 10.76 -13.23
C ASN A 363 12.72 9.39 -12.70
N GLY A 364 12.00 8.30 -12.96
CA GLY A 364 12.38 6.93 -12.59
C GLY A 364 12.20 5.92 -13.72
N MET A 365 12.92 4.79 -13.61
CA MET A 365 12.80 3.66 -14.54
C MET A 365 11.40 3.02 -14.44
N PRO A 366 10.79 2.59 -15.56
CA PRO A 366 9.52 1.88 -15.49
C PRO A 366 9.69 0.46 -14.88
N GLY A 367 8.91 0.14 -13.85
CA GLY A 367 8.81 -1.21 -13.27
C GLY A 367 7.64 -2.06 -13.80
N ILE A 368 7.56 -3.32 -13.33
CA ILE A 368 6.53 -4.30 -13.73
C ILE A 368 5.09 -3.83 -13.49
N HIS A 369 4.87 -3.07 -12.41
CA HIS A 369 3.55 -2.51 -12.09
C HIS A 369 3.04 -1.58 -13.19
N HIS A 370 3.92 -0.88 -13.91
CA HIS A 370 3.53 -0.07 -15.07
C HIS A 370 3.09 -0.93 -16.25
N VAL A 371 3.78 -2.06 -16.49
CA VAL A 371 3.39 -3.03 -17.54
C VAL A 371 2.00 -3.60 -17.23
N MET A 372 1.74 -3.98 -15.99
CA MET A 372 0.44 -4.48 -15.56
C MET A 372 -0.67 -3.44 -15.76
N ALA A 373 -0.47 -2.21 -15.27
CA ALA A 373 -1.45 -1.14 -15.41
C ALA A 373 -1.73 -0.79 -16.87
N ARG A 374 -0.69 -0.65 -17.70
CA ARG A 374 -0.82 -0.33 -19.13
C ARG A 374 -1.46 -1.46 -19.93
N THR A 375 -1.19 -2.71 -19.59
CA THR A 375 -1.83 -3.87 -20.23
C THR A 375 -3.34 -3.83 -20.05
N ILE A 376 -3.82 -3.58 -18.81
CA ILE A 376 -5.26 -3.46 -18.54
C ILE A 376 -5.86 -2.28 -19.32
N LYS A 377 -5.22 -1.10 -19.27
CA LYS A 377 -5.64 0.10 -20.00
C LYS A 377 -5.79 -0.19 -21.51
N ASP A 378 -4.80 -0.84 -22.11
CA ASP A 378 -4.78 -1.14 -23.54
C ASP A 378 -5.86 -2.14 -23.97
N ILE A 379 -6.05 -3.22 -23.21
CA ILE A 379 -7.03 -4.27 -23.50
C ILE A 379 -8.42 -3.67 -23.68
N PHE A 380 -8.87 -2.82 -22.75
CA PHE A 380 -10.20 -2.21 -22.84
C PHE A 380 -10.30 -1.20 -23.97
N CYS A 381 -9.25 -0.41 -24.22
CA CYS A 381 -9.25 0.55 -25.31
C CYS A 381 -9.33 -0.16 -26.68
N ARG A 382 -8.57 -1.26 -26.86
CA ARG A 382 -8.66 -2.11 -28.06
C ARG A 382 -10.03 -2.76 -28.19
N TYR A 383 -10.56 -3.33 -27.11
CA TYR A 383 -11.90 -3.91 -27.10
C TYR A 383 -12.97 -2.91 -27.53
N LYS A 384 -12.93 -1.67 -27.02
CA LYS A 384 -13.86 -0.60 -27.42
C LYS A 384 -13.67 -0.20 -28.89
N THR A 385 -12.43 -0.13 -29.36
CA THR A 385 -12.12 0.12 -30.77
C THR A 385 -12.73 -0.96 -31.68
N MET A 386 -12.63 -2.25 -31.28
CA MET A 386 -13.24 -3.38 -31.99
C MET A 386 -14.77 -3.40 -31.92
N LYS A 387 -15.36 -2.78 -30.89
CA LYS A 387 -16.81 -2.56 -30.77
C LYS A 387 -17.32 -1.35 -31.58
N GLY A 388 -16.46 -0.70 -32.36
CA GLY A 388 -16.83 0.40 -33.26
C GLY A 388 -16.70 1.80 -32.63
N PHE A 389 -16.14 1.92 -31.43
CA PHE A 389 -15.93 3.23 -30.80
C PHE A 389 -14.65 3.90 -31.31
N ARG A 390 -14.68 5.23 -31.47
CA ARG A 390 -13.46 6.05 -31.60
C ARG A 390 -12.82 6.21 -30.23
N VAL A 391 -11.59 5.73 -30.06
CA VAL A 391 -10.87 5.77 -28.78
C VAL A 391 -9.61 6.61 -28.92
N MET A 392 -9.67 7.88 -28.52
CA MET A 392 -8.50 8.76 -28.46
C MET A 392 -7.68 8.44 -27.21
N ARG A 393 -6.36 8.29 -27.36
CA ARG A 393 -5.46 7.87 -26.26
C ARG A 393 -4.22 8.74 -26.28
N LYS A 394 -4.10 9.62 -25.29
CA LYS A 394 -2.97 10.56 -25.14
C LYS A 394 -2.18 10.20 -23.89
N ALA A 395 -0.87 10.12 -24.00
CA ALA A 395 0.00 9.95 -22.84
C ALA A 395 0.14 11.26 -22.07
N GLY A 396 0.67 11.19 -20.85
CA GLY A 396 1.11 12.38 -20.15
C GLY A 396 2.23 12.11 -19.16
N TRP A 397 2.84 13.19 -18.67
CA TRP A 397 3.95 13.15 -17.74
C TRP A 397 3.67 14.03 -16.52
N ASP A 398 3.74 13.43 -15.34
CA ASP A 398 3.72 14.16 -14.08
C ASP A 398 5.13 14.59 -13.70
N THR A 399 5.38 15.88 -13.85
CA THR A 399 6.70 16.49 -13.84
C THR A 399 6.94 17.48 -12.70
N HIS A 400 6.03 17.61 -11.73
CA HIS A 400 6.20 18.54 -10.61
C HIS A 400 6.30 17.83 -9.25
N GLY A 401 6.68 18.60 -8.23
CA GLY A 401 6.52 18.23 -6.84
C GLY A 401 7.72 17.51 -6.22
N LEU A 402 7.52 17.13 -4.95
CA LEU A 402 8.53 16.54 -4.07
C LEU A 402 9.35 15.37 -4.66
N PRO A 403 8.78 14.45 -5.45
CA PRO A 403 9.55 13.30 -5.96
C PRO A 403 10.73 13.72 -6.82
N VAL A 404 10.54 14.78 -7.61
CA VAL A 404 11.56 15.36 -8.50
C VAL A 404 12.55 16.14 -7.67
N GLU A 405 12.05 17.06 -6.85
CA GLU A 405 12.86 17.95 -6.04
C GLU A 405 13.83 17.19 -5.13
N LEU A 406 13.37 16.14 -4.45
CA LEU A 406 14.21 15.32 -3.57
C LEU A 406 15.27 14.53 -4.37
N GLY A 407 14.93 14.07 -5.57
CA GLY A 407 15.88 13.42 -6.48
C GLY A 407 17.02 14.36 -6.89
N VAL A 408 16.66 15.61 -7.23
CA VAL A 408 17.60 16.66 -7.60
C VAL A 408 18.44 17.10 -6.40
N GLU A 409 17.82 17.37 -5.25
CA GLU A 409 18.51 17.70 -3.98
C GLU A 409 19.58 16.67 -3.64
N LYS A 410 19.22 15.38 -3.69
CA LYS A 410 20.16 14.28 -3.45
C LYS A 410 21.30 14.25 -4.47
N SER A 411 20.99 14.47 -5.75
CA SER A 411 22.00 14.47 -6.82
C SER A 411 23.02 15.62 -6.69
N LEU A 412 22.57 16.76 -6.16
CA LEU A 412 23.37 17.96 -5.96
C LEU A 412 24.03 18.02 -4.57
N GLY A 413 23.65 17.11 -3.66
CA GLY A 413 24.13 17.10 -2.27
C GLY A 413 23.69 18.33 -1.48
N ILE A 414 22.50 18.84 -1.79
CA ILE A 414 21.91 20.02 -1.14
C ILE A 414 20.63 19.65 -0.40
N THR A 415 20.19 20.55 0.47
CA THR A 415 18.88 20.52 1.12
C THR A 415 18.04 21.69 0.64
N LYS A 416 16.73 21.67 0.97
CA LYS A 416 15.84 22.82 0.73
C LYS A 416 16.42 24.16 1.22
N GLU A 417 17.12 24.16 2.35
CA GLU A 417 17.69 25.36 2.97
C GLU A 417 18.86 25.97 2.20
N ASP A 418 19.45 25.23 1.27
CA ASP A 418 20.54 25.68 0.41
C ASP A 418 20.02 26.42 -0.84
N ILE A 419 18.75 26.25 -1.19
CA ILE A 419 18.11 26.87 -2.36
C ILE A 419 17.89 28.36 -2.08
N GLY A 420 18.36 29.21 -2.99
CA GLY A 420 18.46 30.66 -2.81
C GLY A 420 19.72 31.13 -2.08
N LYS A 421 20.54 30.21 -1.54
CA LYS A 421 21.80 30.53 -0.84
C LYS A 421 23.03 30.00 -1.59
N LYS A 422 23.07 28.69 -1.85
CA LYS A 422 24.16 27.99 -2.56
C LYS A 422 23.86 27.77 -4.04
N ILE A 423 22.59 27.69 -4.41
CA ILE A 423 22.09 27.59 -5.79
C ILE A 423 20.93 28.57 -5.96
N SER A 424 20.80 29.21 -7.12
CA SER A 424 19.65 30.08 -7.39
C SER A 424 18.37 29.24 -7.57
N VAL A 425 17.20 29.83 -7.32
CA VAL A 425 15.91 29.14 -7.56
C VAL A 425 15.76 28.78 -9.05
N ALA A 426 16.24 29.66 -9.95
CA ALA A 426 16.19 29.43 -11.39
C ALA A 426 17.05 28.22 -11.80
N ASP A 427 18.29 28.14 -11.32
CA ASP A 427 19.19 27.01 -11.62
C ASP A 427 18.66 25.69 -11.03
N TYR A 428 18.07 25.75 -9.83
CA TYR A 428 17.44 24.59 -9.20
C TYR A 428 16.23 24.08 -10.01
N ASN A 429 15.34 24.98 -10.42
CA ASN A 429 14.18 24.62 -11.24
C ASN A 429 14.59 24.14 -12.63
N ALA A 430 15.67 24.68 -13.22
CA ALA A 430 16.25 24.17 -14.46
C ALA A 430 16.79 22.73 -14.31
N ALA A 431 17.44 22.44 -13.18
CA ALA A 431 17.90 21.09 -12.85
C ALA A 431 16.71 20.11 -12.70
N CYS A 432 15.62 20.54 -12.04
CA CYS A 432 14.38 19.76 -11.95
C CYS A 432 13.77 19.48 -13.31
N ARG A 433 13.62 20.50 -14.16
CA ARG A 433 13.09 20.37 -15.54
C ARG A 433 13.90 19.38 -16.38
N LYS A 434 15.22 19.31 -16.17
CA LYS A 434 16.10 18.35 -16.85
C LYS A 434 15.92 16.93 -16.30
N ASP A 435 15.84 16.77 -14.99
CA ASP A 435 15.75 15.45 -14.34
C ASP A 435 14.43 14.73 -14.64
N VAL A 436 13.31 15.46 -14.73
CA VAL A 436 11.99 14.86 -15.01
C VAL A 436 11.88 14.19 -16.36
N MET A 437 12.69 14.60 -17.34
CA MET A 437 12.67 14.01 -18.68
C MET A 437 13.70 12.88 -18.84
N LYS A 438 14.46 12.56 -17.78
CA LYS A 438 15.64 11.69 -17.84
C LYS A 438 15.38 10.29 -18.37
N TYR A 439 14.25 9.66 -18.00
CA TYR A 439 13.94 8.28 -18.38
C TYR A 439 12.85 8.15 -19.45
N THR A 440 12.46 9.26 -20.09
CA THR A 440 11.38 9.27 -21.11
C THR A 440 11.63 8.26 -22.22
N LYS A 441 12.88 8.13 -22.71
CA LYS A 441 13.26 7.17 -23.74
C LYS A 441 13.06 5.71 -23.32
N GLU A 442 13.39 5.36 -22.07
CA GLU A 442 13.19 4.02 -21.53
C GLU A 442 11.71 3.69 -21.42
N TRP A 443 10.90 4.67 -21.03
CA TRP A 443 9.45 4.55 -20.98
C TRP A 443 8.82 4.40 -22.36
N GLU A 444 9.20 5.22 -23.34
CA GLU A 444 8.80 5.11 -24.75
C GLU A 444 9.16 3.73 -25.30
N GLY A 445 10.41 3.30 -25.07
CA GLY A 445 10.89 2.00 -25.47
C GLY A 445 10.10 0.85 -24.84
N LEU A 446 9.68 0.97 -23.58
CA LEU A 446 8.81 -0.02 -22.95
C LEU A 446 7.39 0.00 -23.54
N THR A 447 6.79 1.20 -23.70
CA THR A 447 5.46 1.40 -24.31
C THR A 447 5.38 0.68 -25.67
N HIS A 448 6.36 0.92 -26.53
CA HIS A 448 6.44 0.33 -27.86
C HIS A 448 6.63 -1.18 -27.79
N LYS A 449 7.61 -1.67 -27.02
CA LYS A 449 7.91 -3.11 -26.90
C LYS A 449 6.73 -3.94 -26.40
N MET A 450 5.90 -3.39 -25.51
CA MET A 450 4.71 -4.06 -24.99
C MET A 450 3.48 -3.92 -25.92
N GLY A 451 3.59 -3.16 -27.00
CA GLY A 451 2.49 -2.92 -27.94
C GLY A 451 1.37 -2.05 -27.38
N TYR A 452 1.66 -1.19 -26.40
CA TYR A 452 0.63 -0.30 -25.83
C TYR A 452 0.35 0.87 -26.79
N TRP A 453 -0.85 0.90 -27.38
CA TRP A 453 -1.26 1.97 -28.30
C TRP A 453 -1.68 3.20 -27.51
N VAL A 454 -0.83 4.22 -27.51
CA VAL A 454 -1.04 5.54 -26.92
C VAL A 454 -0.18 6.55 -27.67
N ASP A 455 -0.69 7.77 -27.86
CA ASP A 455 0.06 8.87 -28.46
C ASP A 455 1.16 9.34 -27.50
N MET A 456 2.41 9.09 -27.89
CA MET A 456 3.63 9.50 -27.18
C MET A 456 4.33 10.67 -27.88
N ASP A 457 3.88 11.08 -29.07
CA ASP A 457 4.51 12.13 -29.87
C ASP A 457 4.05 13.52 -29.40
N ASP A 458 2.79 13.63 -28.96
CA ASP A 458 2.24 14.82 -28.29
C ASP A 458 1.72 14.44 -26.89
N PRO A 459 2.57 14.15 -25.88
CA PRO A 459 2.10 13.91 -24.52
C PRO A 459 1.75 15.23 -23.83
N TYR A 460 0.76 15.22 -22.94
CA TYR A 460 0.56 16.39 -22.05
C TYR A 460 1.61 16.40 -20.93
N ILE A 461 2.16 17.56 -20.60
CA ILE A 461 3.25 17.69 -19.61
C ILE A 461 2.85 18.73 -18.57
N THR A 462 2.94 18.38 -17.28
CA THR A 462 2.42 19.25 -16.21
C THR A 462 3.21 20.54 -16.00
N TYR A 463 4.50 20.60 -16.38
CA TYR A 463 5.28 21.84 -16.36
C TYR A 463 5.05 22.77 -17.56
N ASP A 464 4.25 22.36 -18.54
CA ASP A 464 3.96 23.19 -19.71
C ASP A 464 3.13 24.40 -19.26
N ASN A 465 3.51 25.61 -19.67
CA ASN A 465 2.83 26.83 -19.24
C ASN A 465 1.34 26.86 -19.64
N ARG A 466 0.96 26.18 -20.73
CA ARG A 466 -0.45 26.02 -21.15
C ARG A 466 -1.23 25.13 -20.19
N TYR A 467 -0.58 24.09 -19.67
CA TYR A 467 -1.14 23.23 -18.63
C TYR A 467 -1.27 23.99 -17.30
N ILE A 468 -0.22 24.72 -16.91
CA ILE A 468 -0.23 25.58 -15.72
C ILE A 468 -1.35 26.62 -15.78
N GLU A 469 -1.54 27.29 -16.91
CA GLU A 469 -2.63 28.26 -17.08
C GLU A 469 -4.01 27.60 -16.92
N THR A 470 -4.18 26.37 -17.42
CA THR A 470 -5.43 25.60 -17.19
C THR A 470 -5.65 25.35 -15.69
N LEU A 471 -4.59 25.05 -14.94
CA LEU A 471 -4.67 24.91 -13.48
C LEU A 471 -5.00 26.26 -12.80
N TRP A 472 -4.41 27.36 -13.25
CA TRP A 472 -4.75 28.70 -12.75
C TRP A 472 -6.22 29.04 -12.96
N TRP A 473 -6.77 28.70 -14.13
CA TRP A 473 -8.20 28.84 -14.38
C TRP A 473 -9.03 28.01 -13.39
N LEU A 474 -8.69 26.74 -13.17
CA LEU A 474 -9.40 25.88 -12.20
C LEU A 474 -9.33 26.44 -10.77
N LEU A 475 -8.16 26.93 -10.35
CA LEU A 475 -7.97 27.55 -9.04
C LEU A 475 -8.80 28.84 -8.91
N SER A 476 -8.85 29.68 -9.95
CA SER A 476 -9.70 30.87 -9.96
C SER A 476 -11.18 30.52 -9.78
N ARG A 477 -11.67 29.42 -10.38
CA ARG A 477 -13.06 28.97 -10.20
C ARG A 477 -13.34 28.55 -8.75
N LEU A 478 -12.37 27.94 -8.07
CA LEU A 478 -12.50 27.59 -6.65
C LEU A 478 -12.45 28.85 -5.78
N TYR A 479 -11.57 29.78 -6.12
CA TYR A 479 -11.42 31.07 -5.43
C TYR A 479 -12.70 31.92 -5.52
N GLU A 480 -13.27 32.10 -6.72
CA GLU A 480 -14.54 32.83 -6.92
C GLU A 480 -15.72 32.21 -6.17
N LYS A 481 -15.71 30.88 -5.99
CA LYS A 481 -16.73 30.16 -5.22
C LYS A 481 -16.49 30.21 -3.70
N GLY A 482 -15.43 30.87 -3.23
CA GLY A 482 -15.04 30.90 -1.82
C GLY A 482 -14.60 29.53 -1.28
N LEU A 483 -14.19 28.62 -2.17
CA LEU A 483 -13.72 27.28 -1.82
C LEU A 483 -12.20 27.22 -1.65
N LEU A 484 -11.44 28.18 -2.18
CA LEU A 484 -10.00 28.32 -1.95
C LEU A 484 -9.76 29.38 -0.86
N TYR A 485 -9.14 29.01 0.26
CA TYR A 485 -8.92 29.92 1.38
C TYR A 485 -7.56 29.70 2.06
N LYS A 486 -7.02 30.74 2.68
CA LYS A 486 -5.80 30.66 3.50
C LYS A 486 -6.17 30.38 4.96
N GLY A 487 -5.49 29.44 5.60
CA GLY A 487 -5.70 29.10 7.01
C GLY A 487 -4.39 28.80 7.73
N TYR A 488 -4.35 29.13 9.03
CA TYR A 488 -3.29 28.72 9.96
C TYR A 488 -3.82 27.57 10.81
N THR A 489 -3.37 26.35 10.52
CA THR A 489 -3.88 25.14 11.18
C THR A 489 -2.76 24.17 11.52
N ILE A 490 -3.00 23.28 12.48
CA ILE A 490 -2.12 22.14 12.75
C ILE A 490 -2.28 21.13 11.62
N GLN A 491 -1.16 20.76 11.01
CA GLN A 491 -1.11 19.88 9.86
C GLN A 491 0.05 18.90 9.98
N PRO A 492 -0.03 17.74 9.32
CA PRO A 492 1.13 16.90 9.15
C PRO A 492 2.24 17.65 8.40
N TYR A 493 3.45 17.62 8.95
CA TYR A 493 4.61 18.31 8.45
C TYR A 493 5.81 17.35 8.43
N SER A 494 6.55 17.33 7.33
CA SER A 494 7.81 16.59 7.25
C SER A 494 8.97 17.55 7.39
N PRO A 495 9.69 17.57 8.55
CA PRO A 495 10.88 18.40 8.70
C PRO A 495 11.96 18.05 7.67
N ALA A 496 12.14 16.77 7.39
CA ALA A 496 13.09 16.29 6.39
C ALA A 496 12.77 16.77 4.96
N ALA A 497 11.49 16.91 4.60
CA ALA A 497 11.09 17.45 3.29
C ALA A 497 10.84 18.97 3.30
N GLY A 498 10.77 19.59 4.47
CA GLY A 498 10.53 21.02 4.65
C GLY A 498 9.15 21.49 4.18
N THR A 499 8.11 20.66 4.23
CA THR A 499 6.74 21.05 3.79
C THR A 499 5.64 20.32 4.53
N GLY A 500 4.46 20.95 4.60
CA GLY A 500 3.22 20.31 5.01
C GLY A 500 2.80 19.20 4.04
N LEU A 501 2.12 18.19 4.56
CA LEU A 501 1.57 17.04 3.84
C LEU A 501 0.05 17.02 3.99
N SER A 502 -0.64 16.48 2.99
CA SER A 502 -2.08 16.23 3.05
C SER A 502 -2.40 14.92 3.75
N SER A 503 -3.64 14.78 4.22
CA SER A 503 -4.15 13.51 4.78
C SER A 503 -4.04 12.34 3.79
N HIS A 504 -4.21 12.59 2.49
CA HIS A 504 -4.06 11.59 1.43
C HIS A 504 -2.63 11.07 1.30
N GLU A 505 -1.64 11.96 1.45
CA GLU A 505 -0.22 11.59 1.41
C GLU A 505 0.15 10.72 2.61
N LEU A 506 -0.41 10.99 3.79
CA LEU A 506 -0.23 10.13 4.96
C LEU A 506 -0.95 8.78 4.85
N ASN A 507 -2.05 8.71 4.10
CA ASN A 507 -2.82 7.48 3.91
C ASN A 507 -2.26 6.58 2.79
N GLN A 508 -1.08 6.91 2.24
CA GLN A 508 -0.41 6.01 1.31
C GLN A 508 0.11 4.76 2.04
N PRO A 509 0.09 3.58 1.39
CA PRO A 509 0.62 2.36 1.99
C PRO A 509 2.07 2.53 2.46
N GLY A 510 2.36 2.09 3.69
CA GLY A 510 3.70 2.16 4.30
C GLY A 510 4.02 3.45 5.06
N CYS A 511 3.18 4.49 4.96
CA CYS A 511 3.39 5.74 5.71
C CYS A 511 3.12 5.56 7.20
N TYR A 512 2.06 4.83 7.53
CA TYR A 512 1.73 4.41 8.89
C TYR A 512 2.44 3.09 9.18
N ARG A 513 3.32 3.08 10.17
CA ARG A 513 4.09 1.90 10.58
C ARG A 513 4.24 1.86 12.09
N ASP A 514 4.34 0.64 12.61
CA ASP A 514 4.55 0.42 14.03
C ASP A 514 5.96 0.85 14.42
N VAL A 515 6.05 1.73 15.42
CA VAL A 515 7.30 2.20 16.01
C VAL A 515 7.30 1.94 17.51
N LYS A 516 8.50 1.76 18.07
CA LYS A 516 8.69 1.52 19.49
C LYS A 516 9.21 2.77 20.20
N ASP A 517 8.30 3.63 20.62
CA ASP A 517 8.63 4.88 21.31
C ASP A 517 8.75 4.69 22.84
N THR A 518 9.49 5.60 23.47
CA THR A 518 9.48 5.74 24.94
C THR A 518 8.29 6.61 25.31
N THR A 519 7.41 6.08 26.15
CA THR A 519 6.23 6.80 26.66
C THR A 519 6.43 7.20 28.11
N VAL A 520 5.65 8.17 28.56
CA VAL A 520 5.64 8.59 29.96
C VAL A 520 4.22 8.90 30.42
N THR A 521 3.90 8.41 31.61
CA THR A 521 2.80 8.92 32.43
C THR A 521 3.36 10.00 33.34
N ALA A 522 3.08 11.26 33.01
CA ALA A 522 3.59 12.42 33.72
C ALA A 522 2.66 12.84 34.87
N GLN A 523 3.26 13.34 35.96
CA GLN A 523 2.59 13.78 37.18
C GLN A 523 2.49 15.31 37.22
N PHE A 524 1.29 15.84 37.02
CA PHE A 524 1.00 17.27 37.03
C PHE A 524 0.49 17.71 38.40
N ARG A 525 1.30 18.44 39.17
CA ARG A 525 1.02 18.75 40.57
C ARG A 525 -0.19 19.66 40.72
N ILE A 526 -1.16 19.27 41.52
CA ILE A 526 -2.40 20.03 41.74
C ILE A 526 -2.12 21.18 42.72
N LYS A 527 -2.51 22.41 42.38
CA LYS A 527 -2.31 23.59 43.24
C LYS A 527 -3.32 23.67 44.38
N HIS A 528 -4.59 23.40 44.07
CA HIS A 528 -5.72 23.50 44.99
C HIS A 528 -6.46 22.15 45.06
N PRO A 529 -5.82 21.11 45.63
CA PRO A 529 -6.41 19.79 45.74
C PRO A 529 -7.64 19.77 46.64
N LYS A 530 -8.56 18.84 46.40
CA LYS A 530 -9.63 18.53 47.35
C LYS A 530 -9.03 17.92 48.64
N PRO A 531 -9.69 18.04 49.81
CA PRO A 531 -9.12 17.58 51.09
C PRO A 531 -8.58 16.15 51.07
N GLU A 532 -9.34 15.22 50.48
CA GLU A 532 -9.00 13.81 50.32
C GLU A 532 -7.78 13.57 49.42
N MET A 533 -7.56 14.44 48.42
CA MET A 533 -6.39 14.39 47.55
C MET A 533 -5.11 14.87 48.27
N ALA A 534 -5.26 15.78 49.24
CA ALA A 534 -4.14 16.33 50.01
C ALA A 534 -3.77 15.50 51.25
N ALA A 535 -4.57 14.50 51.60
CA ALA A 535 -4.41 13.73 52.83
C ALA A 535 -3.21 12.77 52.80
N TRP A 536 -2.67 12.46 51.62
CA TRP A 536 -1.53 11.55 51.48
C TRP A 536 -0.54 12.02 50.41
N GLY A 537 0.63 12.49 50.86
CA GLY A 537 1.70 12.90 49.96
C GLY A 537 1.32 14.08 49.06
N THR A 538 1.96 14.15 47.88
CA THR A 538 1.68 15.24 46.94
C THR A 538 0.60 14.83 45.93
N PRO A 539 -0.43 15.68 45.69
CA PRO A 539 -1.49 15.40 44.73
C PRO A 539 -1.10 15.73 43.29
N TYR A 540 -1.42 14.82 42.36
CA TYR A 540 -1.12 14.95 40.93
C TYR A 540 -2.29 14.51 40.05
N PHE A 541 -2.47 15.15 38.90
CA PHE A 541 -3.13 14.52 37.76
C PHE A 541 -2.12 13.65 37.00
N LEU A 542 -2.53 12.49 36.52
CA LEU A 542 -1.72 11.67 35.62
C LEU A 542 -2.17 11.87 34.18
N ALA A 543 -1.26 12.27 33.30
CA ALA A 543 -1.50 12.26 31.86
C ALA A 543 -0.42 11.45 31.15
N TRP A 544 -0.85 10.58 30.24
CA TRP A 544 0.03 9.73 29.45
C TRP A 544 0.32 10.34 28.06
N THR A 545 1.53 10.13 27.55
CA THR A 545 1.91 10.56 26.20
C THR A 545 2.93 9.62 25.56
N THR A 546 2.81 9.44 24.24
CA THR A 546 3.79 8.77 23.38
C THR A 546 4.81 9.76 22.78
N THR A 547 4.61 11.06 22.99
CA THR A 547 5.48 12.14 22.51
C THR A 547 6.01 12.99 23.66
N PRO A 548 6.92 12.50 24.52
CA PRO A 548 7.49 13.29 25.61
C PRO A 548 8.03 14.67 25.19
N TRP A 549 8.58 14.81 23.98
CA TRP A 549 9.05 16.08 23.42
C TRP A 549 7.97 17.17 23.32
N THR A 550 6.67 16.85 23.37
CA THR A 550 5.58 17.85 23.36
C THR A 550 5.25 18.38 24.76
N LEU A 551 5.66 17.68 25.84
CA LEU A 551 5.36 18.08 27.22
C LEU A 551 5.85 19.48 27.62
N PRO A 552 7.00 19.98 27.13
CA PRO A 552 7.41 21.37 27.34
C PRO A 552 6.42 22.41 26.79
N SER A 553 5.58 22.02 25.82
CA SER A 553 4.54 22.88 25.22
C SER A 553 3.14 22.62 25.79
N ASN A 554 3.04 21.89 26.90
CA ASN A 554 1.78 21.69 27.60
C ASN A 554 1.23 23.01 28.16
N THR A 555 -0.08 23.22 27.99
CA THR A 555 -0.80 24.42 28.51
C THR A 555 -2.14 24.10 29.18
N ALA A 556 -2.67 22.89 29.02
CA ALA A 556 -3.85 22.41 29.75
C ALA A 556 -3.83 20.89 29.93
N LEU A 557 -4.74 20.38 30.76
CA LEU A 557 -5.10 18.96 30.81
C LEU A 557 -6.56 18.82 30.37
N CYS A 558 -6.89 17.75 29.65
CA CYS A 558 -8.21 17.53 29.10
C CYS A 558 -8.85 16.27 29.68
N VAL A 559 -10.12 16.37 30.07
CA VAL A 559 -10.93 15.27 30.62
C VAL A 559 -12.27 15.16 29.87
N GLY A 560 -12.81 13.94 29.80
CA GLY A 560 -14.17 13.72 29.29
C GLY A 560 -15.20 14.00 30.38
N LYS A 561 -16.18 14.87 30.14
CA LYS A 561 -17.13 15.33 31.18
C LYS A 561 -17.88 14.20 31.88
N ASN A 562 -18.20 13.15 31.14
CA ASN A 562 -19.04 12.04 31.59
C ASN A 562 -18.24 10.84 32.13
N ILE A 563 -16.91 10.84 31.95
CA ILE A 563 -16.01 9.78 32.42
C ILE A 563 -15.90 9.86 33.95
N ASP A 564 -15.84 8.70 34.60
CA ASP A 564 -15.59 8.58 36.03
C ASP A 564 -14.09 8.56 36.32
N TYR A 565 -13.67 9.37 37.28
CA TYR A 565 -12.30 9.54 37.73
C TYR A 565 -12.18 9.18 39.21
N VAL A 566 -11.00 8.74 39.63
CA VAL A 566 -10.69 8.36 41.00
C VAL A 566 -9.46 9.10 41.53
N ALA A 567 -9.46 9.47 42.80
CA ALA A 567 -8.26 9.87 43.53
C ALA A 567 -7.68 8.66 44.26
N VAL A 568 -6.41 8.37 44.04
CA VAL A 568 -5.73 7.18 44.53
C VAL A 568 -4.49 7.56 45.33
N GLN A 569 -4.49 7.26 46.62
CA GLN A 569 -3.33 7.44 47.49
C GLN A 569 -2.38 6.25 47.32
N SER A 570 -1.09 6.50 47.10
CA SER A 570 -0.07 5.47 46.90
C SER A 570 1.34 6.05 47.05
N TYR A 571 2.34 5.41 46.42
CA TYR A 571 3.72 5.84 46.36
C TYR A 571 4.22 5.86 44.92
N ASN A 572 5.12 6.80 44.60
CA ASN A 572 5.80 6.79 43.32
C ASN A 572 6.80 5.64 43.26
N SER A 573 6.68 4.76 42.26
CA SER A 573 7.53 3.57 42.13
C SER A 573 9.02 3.85 41.92
N TYR A 574 9.38 5.03 41.42
CA TYR A 574 10.77 5.41 41.17
C TYR A 574 11.45 6.07 42.36
N THR A 575 10.71 6.88 43.12
CA THR A 575 11.28 7.70 44.21
C THR A 575 10.90 7.21 45.60
N GLY A 576 9.88 6.34 45.70
CA GLY A 576 9.30 5.90 46.97
C GLY A 576 8.57 7.01 47.74
N GLN A 577 8.35 8.18 47.13
CA GLN A 577 7.66 9.28 47.79
C GLN A 577 6.14 9.03 47.82
N PRO A 578 5.44 9.37 48.91
CA PRO A 578 3.99 9.28 48.98
C PRO A 578 3.35 10.27 48.00
N ILE A 579 2.34 9.81 47.28
CA ILE A 579 1.60 10.58 46.26
C ILE A 579 0.11 10.29 46.34
N THR A 580 -0.71 11.24 45.89
CA THR A 580 -2.10 10.98 45.52
C THR A 580 -2.28 11.32 44.06
N VAL A 581 -2.87 10.42 43.28
CA VAL A 581 -2.99 10.59 41.83
C VAL A 581 -4.43 10.53 41.36
N VAL A 582 -4.76 11.31 40.33
CA VAL A 582 -6.07 11.31 39.68
C VAL A 582 -5.95 10.75 38.27
N LEU A 583 -6.78 9.75 37.95
CA LEU A 583 -6.90 9.07 36.66
C LEU A 583 -8.33 8.53 36.47
N ALA A 584 -8.68 8.12 35.26
CA ALA A 584 -9.97 7.51 34.98
C ALA A 584 -10.11 6.17 35.71
N LYS A 585 -11.30 5.93 36.26
CA LYS A 585 -11.64 4.75 37.07
C LYS A 585 -11.43 3.43 36.32
N GLU A 586 -11.78 3.40 35.03
CA GLU A 586 -11.63 2.21 34.18
C GLU A 586 -10.17 1.81 33.95
N LEU A 587 -9.23 2.77 34.05
CA LEU A 587 -7.80 2.55 33.84
C LEU A 587 -7.04 2.30 35.15
N LEU A 588 -7.74 2.18 36.29
CA LEU A 588 -7.11 1.98 37.60
C LEU A 588 -6.21 0.73 37.61
N ASP A 589 -6.72 -0.40 37.13
CA ASP A 589 -6.03 -1.69 37.18
C ASP A 589 -4.85 -1.80 36.20
N GLU A 590 -4.77 -0.88 35.22
CA GLU A 590 -3.62 -0.78 34.31
C GLU A 590 -2.42 -0.09 34.97
N HIS A 591 -2.69 0.85 35.88
CA HIS A 591 -1.66 1.63 36.59
C HIS A 591 -1.35 1.07 37.97
N PHE A 592 -2.29 0.37 38.60
CA PHE A 592 -2.16 -0.19 39.94
C PHE A 592 -2.45 -1.68 39.94
N ASN A 593 -1.56 -2.46 40.57
CA ASN A 593 -1.73 -3.91 40.64
C ASN A 593 -2.88 -4.25 41.60
N PRO A 594 -3.97 -4.92 41.17
CA PRO A 594 -5.12 -5.19 42.03
C PRO A 594 -4.80 -5.98 43.31
N LYS A 595 -3.71 -6.74 43.32
CA LYS A 595 -3.25 -7.49 44.51
C LYS A 595 -2.69 -6.59 45.62
N ALA A 596 -2.39 -5.34 45.31
CA ALA A 596 -1.93 -4.36 46.28
C ALA A 596 -3.10 -3.58 46.91
N ALA A 597 -4.33 -3.78 46.44
CA ALA A 597 -5.51 -3.18 47.04
C ALA A 597 -5.73 -3.72 48.46
N GLY A 598 -6.03 -2.83 49.41
CA GLY A 598 -6.29 -3.19 50.81
C GLY A 598 -5.05 -3.46 51.66
N LEU A 599 -3.84 -3.33 51.10
CA LEU A 599 -2.61 -3.26 51.88
C LEU A 599 -2.50 -1.89 52.58
N THR A 600 -2.00 -1.87 53.82
CA THR A 600 -1.79 -0.64 54.60
C THR A 600 -0.72 0.22 53.92
N LEU A 601 -0.99 1.52 53.73
CA LEU A 601 -0.03 2.43 53.09
C LEU A 601 1.22 2.59 53.96
N GLU A 602 1.05 2.78 55.27
CA GLU A 602 2.11 3.05 56.24
C GLU A 602 3.13 1.91 56.39
N ASP A 603 2.74 0.68 56.04
CA ASP A 603 3.60 -0.50 56.14
C ASP A 603 4.55 -0.66 54.94
N TYR A 604 4.37 0.14 53.88
CA TYR A 604 5.16 0.05 52.65
C TYR A 604 6.63 0.41 52.85
N LYS A 605 7.50 -0.45 52.34
CA LYS A 605 8.93 -0.16 52.19
C LYS A 605 9.27 -0.10 50.70
N PRO A 606 10.17 0.81 50.25
CA PRO A 606 10.57 0.90 48.85
C PRO A 606 11.11 -0.41 48.22
N SER A 607 11.54 -1.37 49.04
CA SER A 607 11.96 -2.70 48.60
C SER A 607 10.82 -3.67 48.27
N ASP A 608 9.58 -3.32 48.63
CA ASP A 608 8.42 -4.20 48.51
C ASP A 608 7.95 -4.31 47.06
N LYS A 609 7.54 -5.52 46.67
CA LYS A 609 7.14 -5.83 45.29
C LYS A 609 5.77 -5.26 44.92
N LEU A 610 4.89 -5.06 45.91
CA LEU A 610 3.55 -4.53 45.73
C LEU A 610 3.48 -3.17 46.39
N ILE A 611 3.11 -2.15 45.61
CA ILE A 611 2.94 -0.78 46.12
C ILE A 611 1.47 -0.64 46.53
N PRO A 612 1.16 -0.46 47.82
CA PRO A 612 -0.21 -0.34 48.28
C PRO A 612 -0.87 0.89 47.68
N PHE A 613 -2.18 0.81 47.49
CA PHE A 613 -2.98 1.95 47.05
C PHE A 613 -4.38 1.91 47.64
N ASN A 614 -4.94 3.11 47.87
CA ASN A 614 -6.30 3.29 48.38
C ASN A 614 -7.04 4.31 47.51
N VAL A 615 -8.23 3.94 47.03
CA VAL A 615 -9.15 4.89 46.38
C VAL A 615 -9.85 5.70 47.46
N VAL A 616 -9.72 7.03 47.41
CA VAL A 616 -10.22 7.94 48.45
C VAL A 616 -11.27 8.93 47.97
N GLY A 617 -11.56 8.96 46.68
CA GLY A 617 -12.63 9.78 46.10
C GLY A 617 -12.95 9.37 44.68
N GLU A 618 -14.21 9.58 44.27
CA GLU A 618 -14.70 9.40 42.92
C GLU A 618 -15.30 10.71 42.42
N TYR A 619 -15.10 11.02 41.14
CA TYR A 619 -15.52 12.28 40.51
C TYR A 619 -15.99 12.03 39.10
N LYS A 620 -16.97 12.80 38.64
CA LYS A 620 -17.19 12.96 37.20
C LYS A 620 -16.16 13.93 36.64
N GLY A 621 -15.81 13.79 35.36
CA GLY A 621 -14.90 14.73 34.69
C GLY A 621 -15.36 16.19 34.81
N SER A 622 -16.68 16.43 34.85
CA SER A 622 -17.26 17.75 35.14
C SER A 622 -16.80 18.36 36.47
N ASP A 623 -16.52 17.54 37.48
CA ASP A 623 -16.13 17.98 38.82
C ASP A 623 -14.66 18.36 38.92
N LEU A 624 -13.87 18.07 37.88
CA LEU A 624 -12.44 18.38 37.77
C LEU A 624 -12.19 19.63 36.92
N LEU A 625 -13.18 20.09 36.15
CA LEU A 625 -13.03 21.23 35.24
C LEU A 625 -12.63 22.50 35.99
N GLY A 626 -11.63 23.22 35.45
CA GLY A 626 -11.11 24.44 36.03
C GLY A 626 -10.10 24.25 37.16
N MET A 627 -9.88 23.02 37.65
CA MET A 627 -8.82 22.75 38.63
C MET A 627 -7.46 23.11 38.04
N GLU A 628 -6.64 23.82 38.82
CA GLU A 628 -5.33 24.31 38.40
C GLU A 628 -4.20 23.38 38.83
N TYR A 629 -3.15 23.33 38.01
CA TYR A 629 -1.94 22.56 38.27
C TYR A 629 -0.68 23.42 38.04
N GLU A 630 0.47 22.97 38.55
CA GLU A 630 1.77 23.59 38.32
C GLU A 630 2.32 23.19 36.94
N GLN A 631 2.95 24.13 36.24
CA GLN A 631 3.62 23.82 34.97
C GLN A 631 4.62 22.66 35.13
N LEU A 632 4.44 21.62 34.31
CA LEU A 632 5.25 20.41 34.40
C LEU A 632 6.74 20.70 34.12
N ILE A 633 7.01 21.39 33.02
CA ILE A 633 8.36 21.74 32.55
C ILE A 633 8.43 23.27 32.40
N PRO A 634 8.95 24.01 33.40
CA PRO A 634 8.94 25.47 33.41
C PRO A 634 10.10 26.07 32.61
N TRP A 635 10.25 25.64 31.35
CA TRP A 635 11.24 26.20 30.43
C TRP A 635 10.79 27.54 29.85
N VAL A 636 9.52 27.64 29.47
CA VAL A 636 8.92 28.83 28.85
C VAL A 636 7.53 29.06 29.42
N ALA A 637 7.20 30.29 29.80
CA ALA A 637 5.88 30.66 30.31
C ALA A 637 4.90 30.98 29.15
N PRO A 638 3.74 30.31 29.03
CA PRO A 638 2.79 30.48 27.90
C PRO A 638 1.81 31.67 28.06
N GLY A 639 1.98 32.53 29.06
CA GLY A 639 1.03 33.61 29.39
C GLY A 639 -0.04 33.22 30.42
N GLU A 640 -0.95 34.15 30.74
CA GLU A 640 -2.02 33.95 31.73
C GLU A 640 -3.14 33.02 31.21
N GLY A 641 -3.83 32.32 32.13
CA GLY A 641 -4.98 31.46 31.80
C GLY A 641 -4.64 30.02 31.39
N ALA A 642 -3.36 29.63 31.39
CA ALA A 642 -2.89 28.26 31.21
C ALA A 642 -2.93 27.43 32.52
N PHE A 643 -2.58 26.15 32.39
CA PHE A 643 -2.39 25.18 33.48
C PHE A 643 -3.63 24.87 34.31
N ARG A 644 -4.73 24.58 33.60
CA ARG A 644 -5.98 24.10 34.19
C ARG A 644 -6.58 22.92 33.44
N VAL A 645 -7.50 22.23 34.09
CA VAL A 645 -8.29 21.15 33.48
C VAL A 645 -9.42 21.72 32.62
N ILE A 646 -9.52 21.26 31.38
CA ILE A 646 -10.54 21.61 30.38
C ILE A 646 -11.28 20.36 29.90
N SER A 647 -12.34 20.55 29.14
CA SER A 647 -13.16 19.48 28.62
C SER A 647 -12.82 19.13 27.17
N GLY A 648 -12.88 17.84 26.83
CA GLY A 648 -12.82 17.37 25.45
C GLY A 648 -13.56 16.05 25.28
N ASP A 649 -14.39 15.97 24.24
CA ASP A 649 -15.25 14.80 23.99
C ASP A 649 -14.51 13.65 23.30
N TYR A 650 -13.29 13.90 22.82
CA TYR A 650 -12.42 12.90 22.19
C TYR A 650 -11.63 12.05 23.20
N VAL A 651 -11.68 12.39 24.49
CA VAL A 651 -10.98 11.64 25.54
C VAL A 651 -11.64 10.28 25.70
N THR A 652 -10.84 9.21 25.64
CA THR A 652 -11.30 7.83 25.82
C THR A 652 -10.68 7.19 27.08
N THR A 653 -11.18 6.02 27.45
CA THR A 653 -10.66 5.17 28.53
C THR A 653 -10.10 3.85 28.00
N GLU A 654 -9.81 3.78 26.69
CA GLU A 654 -9.24 2.57 26.06
C GLU A 654 -7.77 2.38 26.43
N ASP A 655 -7.00 3.47 26.51
CA ASP A 655 -5.57 3.49 26.83
C ASP A 655 -5.20 4.76 27.63
N GLY A 656 -3.99 4.76 28.21
CA GLY A 656 -3.41 5.94 28.85
C GLY A 656 -3.93 6.13 30.28
N THR A 657 -4.43 7.31 30.64
CA THR A 657 -4.93 7.60 32.01
C THR A 657 -6.34 8.19 32.04
N GLY A 658 -6.96 8.37 30.86
CA GLY A 658 -8.20 9.13 30.69
C GLY A 658 -8.06 10.64 30.95
N ILE A 659 -6.84 11.15 31.11
CA ILE A 659 -6.52 12.57 31.12
C ILE A 659 -5.45 12.83 30.06
N VAL A 660 -5.72 13.76 29.15
CA VAL A 660 -4.84 14.06 28.02
C VAL A 660 -4.08 15.35 28.27
N HIS A 661 -2.76 15.35 28.07
CA HIS A 661 -1.98 16.59 28.10
C HIS A 661 -2.22 17.37 26.80
N ILE A 662 -2.40 18.70 26.90
CA ILE A 662 -2.76 19.54 25.76
C ILE A 662 -1.58 20.43 25.37
N ALA A 663 -1.08 20.25 24.15
CA ALA A 663 -0.06 21.06 23.50
C ALA A 663 -0.64 21.67 22.20
N PRO A 664 -1.30 22.84 22.27
CA PRO A 664 -2.06 23.43 21.15
C PRO A 664 -1.25 23.70 19.88
N THR A 665 0.08 23.78 19.99
CA THR A 665 0.98 23.97 18.86
C THR A 665 1.34 22.68 18.14
N PHE A 666 0.99 21.50 18.65
CA PHE A 666 1.38 20.21 18.06
C PHE A 666 0.23 19.20 17.92
N GLY A 667 -1.00 19.57 18.28
CA GLY A 667 -2.19 18.72 18.12
C GLY A 667 -3.38 19.50 17.56
N ALA A 668 -4.08 18.95 16.57
CA ALA A 668 -5.24 19.62 15.97
C ALA A 668 -6.43 19.69 16.94
N ASP A 669 -6.74 18.57 17.61
CA ASP A 669 -7.77 18.52 18.64
C ASP A 669 -7.38 19.37 19.85
N ASP A 670 -6.10 19.31 20.27
CA ASP A 670 -5.52 20.16 21.32
C ASP A 670 -5.76 21.65 21.04
N ALA A 671 -5.44 22.10 19.82
CA ALA A 671 -5.65 23.48 19.40
C ALA A 671 -7.13 23.88 19.46
N GLN A 672 -8.04 22.98 19.06
CA GLN A 672 -9.47 23.22 19.07
C GLN A 672 -10.01 23.36 20.49
N VAL A 673 -9.72 22.40 21.39
CA VAL A 673 -10.24 22.45 22.77
C VAL A 673 -9.60 23.56 23.58
N ALA A 674 -8.30 23.84 23.39
CA ALA A 674 -7.65 24.97 24.04
C ALA A 674 -8.25 26.31 23.62
N LYS A 675 -8.48 26.49 22.31
CA LYS A 675 -9.14 27.70 21.79
C LYS A 675 -10.56 27.86 22.34
N ALA A 676 -11.35 26.79 22.36
CA ALA A 676 -12.70 26.81 22.91
C ALA A 676 -12.72 27.14 24.41
N ALA A 677 -11.71 26.70 25.16
CA ALA A 677 -11.55 26.96 26.59
C ALA A 677 -10.79 28.26 26.90
N GLY A 678 -10.39 29.06 25.90
CA GLY A 678 -9.60 30.28 26.08
C GLY A 678 -8.22 30.06 26.72
N VAL A 679 -7.60 28.91 26.47
CA VAL A 679 -6.23 28.59 26.92
C VAL A 679 -5.22 29.04 25.86
N PRO A 680 -4.18 29.80 26.23
CA PRO A 680 -3.18 30.24 25.26
C PRO A 680 -2.28 29.09 24.80
N PRO A 681 -1.88 29.04 23.52
CA PRO A 681 -0.84 28.14 23.05
C PRO A 681 0.53 28.55 23.59
N LEU A 682 1.44 27.60 23.81
CA LEU A 682 2.84 27.93 24.10
C LEU A 682 3.58 28.26 22.80
N GLN A 683 4.01 29.52 22.66
CA GLN A 683 4.74 30.02 21.50
C GLN A 683 5.99 30.79 21.95
N LEU A 684 7.01 30.78 21.10
CA LEU A 684 8.25 31.53 21.22
C LEU A 684 8.20 32.77 20.32
N ILE A 685 9.03 33.76 20.61
CA ILE A 685 9.24 34.93 19.75
C ILE A 685 10.64 34.85 19.16
N ASN A 686 10.74 34.79 17.84
CA ASN A 686 12.03 34.81 17.16
C ASN A 686 12.58 36.23 17.01
N LYS A 687 13.84 36.39 16.55
CA LYS A 687 14.47 37.70 16.31
C LYS A 687 13.73 38.65 15.35
N LYS A 688 12.76 38.15 14.58
CA LYS A 688 11.92 38.97 13.69
C LYS A 688 10.61 39.41 14.36
N GLY A 689 10.39 39.07 15.62
CA GLY A 689 9.14 39.33 16.33
C GLY A 689 8.00 38.38 15.97
N GLU A 690 8.29 37.28 15.26
CA GLU A 690 7.28 36.32 14.82
C GLU A 690 7.02 35.26 15.88
N LEU A 691 5.74 34.90 16.07
CA LEU A 691 5.34 33.80 16.94
C LEU A 691 5.68 32.45 16.28
N ARG A 692 6.41 31.60 17.00
CA ARG A 692 6.88 30.29 16.54
C ARG A 692 6.56 29.20 17.55
N PRO A 693 6.30 27.95 17.14
CA PRO A 693 6.29 26.82 18.07
C PRO A 693 7.66 26.64 18.73
N MET A 694 7.73 25.82 19.78
CA MET A 694 9.00 25.52 20.46
C MET A 694 10.00 24.74 19.58
N VAL A 695 9.47 23.96 18.65
CA VAL A 695 10.22 23.20 17.64
C VAL A 695 10.22 24.01 16.36
N ASP A 696 11.35 24.08 15.66
CA ASP A 696 11.46 24.78 14.39
C ASP A 696 11.05 23.89 13.19
N LEU A 697 11.12 24.45 11.98
CA LEU A 697 10.77 23.75 10.74
C LEU A 697 11.76 22.62 10.36
N THR A 698 12.90 22.50 11.02
CA THR A 698 13.86 21.39 10.82
C THR A 698 13.69 20.28 11.86
N GLY A 699 12.82 20.48 12.85
CA GLY A 699 12.54 19.51 13.90
C GLY A 699 13.47 19.62 15.11
N LYS A 700 14.12 20.78 15.31
CA LYS A 700 14.92 21.06 16.52
C LYS A 700 14.24 22.06 17.44
N PHE A 701 14.55 22.02 18.73
CA PHE A 701 14.27 23.15 19.59
C PHE A 701 15.10 24.38 19.19
N TYR A 702 14.51 25.58 19.30
CA TYR A 702 15.21 26.82 18.99
C TYR A 702 16.44 27.03 19.88
N LEU A 703 17.51 27.57 19.29
CA LEU A 703 18.64 28.08 20.04
C LEU A 703 18.26 29.41 20.71
N LEU A 704 18.85 29.71 21.87
CA LEU A 704 18.57 30.96 22.60
C LEU A 704 18.91 32.19 21.74
N GLU A 705 19.97 32.12 20.95
CA GLU A 705 20.39 33.16 20.02
C GLU A 705 19.51 33.29 18.76
N GLU A 706 18.56 32.39 18.52
CA GLU A 706 17.57 32.50 17.44
C GLU A 706 16.29 33.22 17.93
N LEU A 707 16.15 33.40 19.24
CA LEU A 707 15.01 34.03 19.89
C LEU A 707 15.22 35.53 20.13
N ASP A 708 14.12 36.25 20.31
CA ASP A 708 14.13 37.65 20.70
C ASP A 708 14.72 37.83 22.11
N GLU A 709 15.55 38.86 22.29
CA GLU A 709 16.31 39.07 23.53
C GLU A 709 15.40 39.45 24.71
N ALA A 710 14.35 40.23 24.47
CA ALA A 710 13.40 40.61 25.52
C ALA A 710 12.56 39.41 25.94
N PHE A 711 12.07 38.63 24.97
CA PHE A 711 11.36 37.37 25.23
C PHE A 711 12.19 36.39 26.06
N VAL A 712 13.47 36.18 25.69
CA VAL A 712 14.37 35.28 26.43
C VAL A 712 14.53 35.74 27.88
N LYS A 713 14.68 37.04 28.11
CA LYS A 713 14.85 37.60 29.45
C LYS A 713 13.60 37.47 30.32
N GLU A 714 12.42 37.62 29.74
CA GLU A 714 11.16 37.72 30.48
C GLU A 714 10.44 36.38 30.64
N GLN A 715 10.52 35.49 29.65
CA GLN A 715 9.65 34.31 29.57
C GLN A 715 10.41 32.98 29.51
N VAL A 716 11.72 32.98 29.30
CA VAL A 716 12.52 31.76 29.18
C VAL A 716 13.38 31.53 30.43
N ASN A 717 13.24 30.36 31.04
CA ASN A 717 14.15 29.91 32.08
C ASN A 717 15.43 29.35 31.45
N VAL A 718 16.38 30.25 31.17
CA VAL A 718 17.64 29.95 30.48
C VAL A 718 18.42 28.81 31.13
N SER A 719 18.47 28.74 32.46
CA SER A 719 19.26 27.70 33.14
C SER A 719 18.69 26.29 32.94
N LEU A 720 17.36 26.17 32.77
CA LEU A 720 16.70 24.88 32.52
C LEU A 720 16.63 24.53 31.04
N TYR A 721 16.44 25.52 30.16
CA TYR A 721 16.26 25.27 28.72
C TYR A 721 17.58 25.06 27.96
N LYS A 722 18.68 25.67 28.41
CA LYS A 722 19.96 25.69 27.68
C LYS A 722 20.51 24.31 27.30
N GLU A 723 20.27 23.30 28.12
CA GLU A 723 20.71 21.91 27.83
C GLU A 723 19.96 21.28 26.64
N TYR A 724 18.74 21.74 26.37
CA TYR A 724 17.85 21.16 25.35
C TYR A 724 17.77 21.99 24.07
N ALA A 725 18.14 23.27 24.13
CA ALA A 725 18.20 24.16 22.98
C ALA A 725 19.02 23.53 21.83
N GLY A 726 18.48 23.54 20.60
CA GLY A 726 19.11 22.96 19.42
C GLY A 726 18.98 21.44 19.25
N ARG A 727 18.43 20.70 20.23
CA ARG A 727 18.24 19.24 20.10
C ARG A 727 17.09 18.90 19.15
N PHE A 728 17.29 17.88 18.31
CA PHE A 728 16.24 17.33 17.46
C PHE A 728 15.21 16.54 18.27
N VAL A 729 13.93 16.71 17.93
CA VAL A 729 12.84 15.97 18.60
C VAL A 729 12.83 14.49 18.24
N LYS A 730 13.36 14.13 17.07
CA LYS A 730 13.62 12.76 16.65
C LYS A 730 15.03 12.67 16.07
N ASN A 731 15.79 11.65 16.48
CA ASN A 731 17.18 11.43 16.00
C ASN A 731 17.24 11.28 14.47
N ASP A 732 16.14 10.82 13.86
CA ASP A 732 15.95 10.70 12.42
C ASP A 732 16.29 11.93 11.59
N TYR A 733 16.24 13.12 12.19
CA TYR A 733 16.53 14.40 11.53
C TYR A 733 18.00 14.80 11.65
N ASP A 734 18.78 14.17 12.52
CA ASP A 734 20.22 14.43 12.68
C ASP A 734 21.03 13.35 11.93
N PRO A 735 21.82 13.71 10.90
CA PRO A 735 22.63 12.74 10.18
C PRO A 735 23.76 12.12 11.03
N ASN A 736 24.08 12.71 12.19
CA ASN A 736 25.13 12.23 13.09
C ASN A 736 24.60 11.28 14.18
N LEU A 737 23.28 11.14 14.31
CA LEU A 737 22.65 10.28 15.30
C LEU A 737 22.04 9.04 14.66
N THR A 738 21.97 7.97 15.44
CA THR A 738 21.40 6.69 15.07
C THR A 738 20.31 6.29 16.07
N GLU A 739 19.61 5.19 15.78
CA GLU A 739 18.61 4.61 16.69
C GLU A 739 19.19 4.14 18.04
N LYS A 740 20.52 3.99 18.12
CA LYS A 740 21.21 3.58 19.35
C LYS A 740 21.49 4.75 20.28
N ASP A 741 21.53 5.96 19.74
CA ASP A 741 21.82 7.16 20.50
C ASP A 741 20.61 7.57 21.33
N GLU A 742 20.85 8.23 22.46
CA GLU A 742 19.78 8.70 23.33
C GLU A 742 18.90 9.71 22.61
N THR A 743 17.60 9.44 22.56
CA THR A 743 16.60 10.37 21.99
C THR A 743 16.26 11.48 22.97
N LEU A 744 15.78 12.61 22.47
CA LEU A 744 15.25 13.69 23.31
C LEU A 744 14.12 13.20 24.22
N ASP A 745 13.26 12.31 23.71
CA ASP A 745 12.17 11.70 24.48
C ASP A 745 12.70 10.96 25.72
N ILE A 746 13.80 10.21 25.59
CA ILE A 746 14.43 9.53 26.74
C ILE A 746 14.98 10.56 27.74
N ALA A 747 15.68 11.59 27.26
CA ALA A 747 16.24 12.61 28.13
C ALA A 747 15.16 13.34 28.94
N ILE A 748 14.04 13.73 28.30
CA ILE A 748 12.89 14.35 28.99
C ILE A 748 12.28 13.38 30.01
N CYS A 749 12.09 12.11 29.66
CA CYS A 749 11.61 11.09 30.58
C CYS A 749 12.53 10.95 31.81
N MET A 750 13.85 10.92 31.62
CA MET A 750 14.82 10.83 32.72
C MET A 750 14.84 12.10 33.58
N MET A 751 14.69 13.28 32.98
CA MET A 751 14.52 14.55 33.68
C MET A 751 13.28 14.51 34.58
N LEU A 752 12.13 14.11 34.04
CA LEU A 752 10.88 14.01 34.79
C LEU A 752 10.98 12.96 35.90
N LYS A 753 11.60 11.80 35.64
CA LYS A 753 11.84 10.78 36.67
C LYS A 753 12.67 11.31 37.83
N SER A 754 13.77 11.99 37.52
CA SER A 754 14.68 12.55 38.53
C SER A 754 14.02 13.64 39.38
N ALA A 755 13.06 14.37 38.79
CA ALA A 755 12.29 15.40 39.46
C ALA A 755 11.03 14.89 40.20
N ASN A 756 10.83 13.57 40.32
CA ASN A 756 9.59 12.95 40.82
C ASN A 756 8.32 13.41 40.06
N LYS A 757 8.45 13.66 38.75
CA LYS A 757 7.37 14.08 37.86
C LYS A 757 6.96 13.02 36.84
N ALA A 758 7.59 11.84 36.86
CA ALA A 758 7.17 10.67 36.09
C ALA A 758 6.58 9.60 37.01
N PHE A 759 5.39 9.10 36.68
CA PHE A 759 4.75 7.99 37.38
C PHE A 759 5.18 6.64 36.81
N LYS A 760 5.19 6.53 35.48
CA LYS A 760 5.55 5.33 34.72
C LYS A 760 6.23 5.73 33.41
N ILE A 761 7.30 5.05 33.05
CA ILE A 761 8.05 5.17 31.80
C ILE A 761 8.20 3.78 31.23
N GLU A 762 7.78 3.59 29.99
CA GLU A 762 7.83 2.30 29.32
C GLU A 762 8.02 2.43 27.82
N LYS A 763 8.41 1.32 27.19
CA LYS A 763 8.41 1.22 25.73
C LYS A 763 7.05 0.76 25.26
N HIS A 764 6.45 1.50 24.36
CA HIS A 764 5.16 1.18 23.78
C HIS A 764 5.31 1.07 22.27
N THR A 765 4.59 0.12 21.68
CA THR A 765 4.54 -0.06 20.23
C THR A 765 3.21 0.47 19.74
N HIS A 766 3.26 1.51 18.92
CA HIS A 766 2.09 2.15 18.32
C HIS A 766 2.35 2.50 16.87
N ASN A 767 1.29 2.80 16.15
CA ASN A 767 1.39 3.18 14.76
C ASN A 767 1.67 4.69 14.62
N TYR A 768 2.75 5.07 13.91
CA TYR A 768 3.18 6.46 13.78
C TYR A 768 3.34 6.88 12.30
N PRO A 769 2.93 8.10 11.92
CA PRO A 769 3.01 8.57 10.55
C PRO A 769 4.44 8.93 10.13
N HIS A 770 4.80 8.50 8.93
CA HIS A 770 6.06 8.81 8.28
C HIS A 770 5.81 9.42 6.91
N CYS A 771 6.75 10.25 6.47
CA CYS A 771 6.67 10.88 5.16
C CYS A 771 6.81 9.83 4.07
N TRP A 772 5.83 9.77 3.17
CA TRP A 772 5.76 8.85 2.03
C TRP A 772 6.97 8.90 1.05
N ARG A 773 7.87 9.88 1.24
CA ARG A 773 9.06 10.07 0.39
C ARG A 773 10.38 9.99 1.13
N THR A 774 10.47 10.52 2.34
CA THR A 774 11.73 10.54 3.09
C THR A 774 11.81 9.39 4.09
N ASP A 775 10.70 8.67 4.33
CA ASP A 775 10.56 7.64 5.36
C ASP A 775 10.86 8.14 6.79
N LYS A 776 10.94 9.46 6.98
CA LYS A 776 11.21 10.11 8.26
C LYS A 776 9.91 10.39 9.02
N PRO A 777 9.93 10.41 10.36
CA PRO A 777 8.76 10.72 11.18
C PRO A 777 8.12 12.05 10.78
N VAL A 778 6.79 12.12 10.83
CA VAL A 778 6.01 13.34 10.58
C VAL A 778 5.64 13.98 11.91
N LEU A 779 5.69 15.30 11.97
CA LEU A 779 5.22 16.09 13.11
C LEU A 779 3.88 16.73 12.76
N TYR A 780 2.98 16.86 13.72
CA TYR A 780 1.84 17.76 13.59
C TYR A 780 2.30 19.17 13.97
N TYR A 781 2.15 20.12 13.07
CA TYR A 781 2.81 21.43 13.15
C TYR A 781 1.91 22.54 12.62
N PRO A 782 1.93 23.77 13.18
CA PRO A 782 1.10 24.85 12.71
C PRO A 782 1.71 25.48 11.47
N LEU A 783 0.96 25.49 10.39
CA LEU A 783 1.40 26.01 9.10
C LEU A 783 0.36 26.97 8.52
N ASP A 784 0.85 28.06 7.93
CA ASP A 784 0.07 28.85 6.99
C ASP A 784 -0.03 28.10 5.67
N SER A 785 -1.25 27.79 5.24
CA SER A 785 -1.46 27.05 4.00
C SER A 785 -2.74 27.48 3.30
N TRP A 786 -2.79 27.24 1.99
CA TRP A 786 -4.00 27.36 1.19
C TRP A 786 -4.71 26.02 1.13
N PHE A 787 -6.03 26.08 1.32
CA PHE A 787 -6.90 24.93 1.39
C PHE A 787 -8.00 25.02 0.34
N ILE A 788 -8.36 23.87 -0.20
CA ILE A 788 -9.63 23.68 -0.89
C ILE A 788 -10.63 23.15 0.14
N ARG A 789 -11.77 23.84 0.28
CA ARG A 789 -12.90 23.47 1.16
C ARG A 789 -13.66 22.27 0.61
N SER A 790 -12.98 21.13 0.50
CA SER A 790 -13.52 19.88 -0.03
C SER A 790 -14.73 19.37 0.77
N THR A 791 -14.78 19.69 2.08
CA THR A 791 -15.91 19.34 2.95
C THR A 791 -17.24 19.93 2.47
N ALA A 792 -17.22 21.11 1.83
CA ALA A 792 -18.42 21.74 1.27
C ALA A 792 -19.05 20.93 0.12
N CYS A 793 -18.31 19.98 -0.47
CA CYS A 793 -18.79 19.11 -1.54
C CYS A 793 -18.84 17.63 -1.13
N LYS A 794 -18.60 17.29 0.15
CA LYS A 794 -18.51 15.92 0.65
C LYS A 794 -19.72 15.07 0.28
N GLU A 795 -20.93 15.57 0.55
CA GLU A 795 -22.19 14.86 0.26
C GLU A 795 -22.36 14.62 -1.24
N ARG A 796 -22.09 15.64 -2.06
CA ARG A 796 -22.18 15.52 -3.52
C ARG A 796 -21.13 14.56 -4.08
N MET A 797 -19.90 14.56 -3.55
CA MET A 797 -18.87 13.60 -3.94
C MET A 797 -19.29 12.16 -3.58
N ALA A 798 -19.87 11.96 -2.39
CA ALA A 798 -20.38 10.66 -1.95
C ALA A 798 -21.57 10.19 -2.81
N GLU A 799 -22.46 11.10 -3.20
CA GLU A 799 -23.56 10.83 -4.14
C GLU A 799 -23.02 10.40 -5.51
N LEU A 800 -22.12 11.20 -6.10
CA LEU A 800 -21.54 10.91 -7.41
C LEU A 800 -20.71 9.62 -7.41
N ASN A 801 -20.03 9.30 -6.32
CA ASN A 801 -19.29 8.05 -6.18
C ASN A 801 -20.18 6.81 -6.40
N LYS A 802 -21.47 6.87 -6.01
CA LYS A 802 -22.43 5.77 -6.22
C LYS A 802 -22.79 5.58 -7.70
N SER A 803 -22.60 6.59 -8.55
CA SER A 803 -22.83 6.49 -9.99
C SER A 803 -21.64 5.89 -10.75
N ILE A 804 -20.47 5.77 -10.12
CA ILE A 804 -19.25 5.25 -10.73
C ILE A 804 -19.29 3.72 -10.73
N HIS A 805 -18.99 3.10 -11.88
CA HIS A 805 -18.88 1.65 -11.99
C HIS A 805 -17.51 1.15 -11.54
N TRP A 806 -17.34 0.94 -10.24
CA TRP A 806 -16.09 0.43 -9.66
C TRP A 806 -15.86 -1.05 -9.95
N LYS A 807 -14.60 -1.42 -10.23
CA LYS A 807 -14.15 -2.81 -10.40
C LYS A 807 -12.86 -3.05 -9.60
N PRO A 808 -12.93 -3.77 -8.46
CA PRO A 808 -14.13 -4.36 -7.84
C PRO A 808 -15.05 -3.29 -7.21
N GLU A 809 -16.34 -3.62 -7.08
CA GLU A 809 -17.35 -2.71 -6.51
C GLU A 809 -17.01 -2.31 -5.07
N SER A 810 -16.41 -3.23 -4.31
CA SER A 810 -15.95 -2.99 -2.92
C SER A 810 -14.91 -1.88 -2.79
N THR A 811 -14.24 -1.47 -3.87
CA THR A 811 -13.37 -0.28 -3.83
C THR A 811 -14.18 1.00 -3.67
N GLY A 812 -15.29 1.13 -4.40
CA GLY A 812 -16.17 2.30 -4.37
C GLY A 812 -16.99 2.39 -3.09
N THR A 813 -17.59 1.28 -2.65
CA THR A 813 -18.41 1.22 -1.43
C THR A 813 -17.56 1.12 -0.15
N GLY A 814 -16.39 0.49 -0.24
CA GLY A 814 -15.46 0.32 0.88
C GLY A 814 -14.42 1.45 0.94
N ARG A 815 -13.24 1.23 0.36
CA ARG A 815 -12.06 2.10 0.57
C ARG A 815 -12.32 3.56 0.23
N PHE A 816 -12.89 3.85 -0.95
CA PHE A 816 -13.13 5.22 -1.39
C PHE A 816 -14.37 5.83 -0.71
N GLY A 817 -15.43 5.05 -0.53
CA GLY A 817 -16.65 5.46 0.19
C GLY A 817 -16.37 5.87 1.64
N LYS A 818 -15.75 4.99 2.43
CA LYS A 818 -15.36 5.28 3.83
C LYS A 818 -14.39 6.45 3.96
N TRP A 819 -13.55 6.64 2.95
CA TRP A 819 -12.65 7.80 2.90
C TRP A 819 -13.43 9.10 2.69
N LEU A 820 -14.41 9.14 1.79
CA LEU A 820 -15.30 10.29 1.60
C LEU A 820 -16.14 10.60 2.83
N GLU A 821 -16.55 9.59 3.61
CA GLU A 821 -17.26 9.76 4.89
C GLU A 821 -16.44 10.52 5.93
N ASN A 822 -15.11 10.52 5.83
CA ASN A 822 -14.18 11.19 6.74
C ASN A 822 -13.36 12.28 6.02
N LEU A 823 -13.90 12.82 4.93
CA LEU A 823 -13.24 13.85 4.13
C LEU A 823 -12.96 15.12 4.96
N ASN A 824 -11.71 15.55 4.94
CA ASN A 824 -11.24 16.83 5.48
C ASN A 824 -10.92 17.81 4.35
N ASP A 825 -10.82 19.10 4.67
CA ASP A 825 -10.39 20.10 3.70
C ASP A 825 -8.96 19.82 3.20
N TRP A 826 -8.75 20.03 1.91
CA TRP A 826 -7.52 19.63 1.25
C TRP A 826 -6.49 20.74 1.35
N ASN A 827 -5.43 20.49 2.13
CA ASN A 827 -4.22 21.31 2.10
C ASN A 827 -3.54 21.24 0.72
N LEU A 828 -3.69 22.32 -0.05
CA LEU A 828 -3.23 22.44 -1.44
C LEU A 828 -1.80 22.97 -1.52
N SER A 829 -1.46 24.03 -0.79
CA SER A 829 -0.16 24.70 -0.95
C SER A 829 1.01 23.85 -0.43
N ARG A 830 2.17 23.97 -1.08
CA ARG A 830 3.44 23.40 -0.61
C ARG A 830 4.50 24.48 -0.62
N SER A 831 5.31 24.54 0.44
CA SER A 831 6.38 25.55 0.56
C SER A 831 7.63 25.08 -0.18
N ARG A 832 7.54 24.96 -1.50
CA ARG A 832 8.53 24.31 -2.40
C ARG A 832 8.81 25.18 -3.63
N TYR A 833 9.71 24.74 -4.52
CA TYR A 833 10.21 25.57 -5.63
C TYR A 833 9.78 25.08 -7.02
N TRP A 834 9.74 23.75 -7.24
CA TRP A 834 9.39 23.14 -8.52
C TRP A 834 7.95 22.61 -8.54
N GLY A 835 7.05 23.47 -9.00
CA GLY A 835 5.61 23.17 -9.11
C GLY A 835 4.83 24.31 -9.77
N THR A 836 3.54 24.07 -9.97
CA THR A 836 2.60 25.13 -10.38
C THR A 836 2.45 26.16 -9.26
N PRO A 837 2.80 27.45 -9.47
CA PRO A 837 2.57 28.48 -8.46
C PRO A 837 1.09 28.73 -8.27
N LEU A 838 0.70 29.13 -7.05
CA LEU A 838 -0.65 29.61 -6.78
C LEU A 838 -0.81 31.01 -7.39
N PRO A 839 -1.82 31.26 -8.23
CA PRO A 839 -1.95 32.54 -8.93
C PRO A 839 -2.64 33.59 -8.04
N ILE A 840 -2.11 33.84 -6.85
CA ILE A 840 -2.71 34.74 -5.87
C ILE A 840 -1.68 35.79 -5.46
N TRP A 841 -1.95 37.05 -5.81
CA TRP A 841 -1.19 38.20 -5.36
C TRP A 841 -1.90 38.85 -4.19
N ARG A 842 -1.13 39.36 -3.21
CA ARG A 842 -1.68 39.93 -1.97
C ARG A 842 -0.83 41.11 -1.52
N THR A 843 -1.46 42.17 -1.05
CA THR A 843 -0.74 43.28 -0.42
C THR A 843 0.05 42.79 0.80
N GLU A 844 1.10 43.53 1.18
CA GLU A 844 1.94 43.20 2.35
C GLU A 844 1.14 43.12 3.66
N ASP A 845 0.14 44.01 3.83
CA ASP A 845 -0.81 43.99 4.94
C ASP A 845 -1.88 42.88 4.83
N THR A 846 -1.88 42.15 3.71
CA THR A 846 -2.81 41.06 3.36
C THR A 846 -4.29 41.46 3.27
N GLY A 847 -4.58 42.76 3.24
CA GLY A 847 -5.94 43.31 3.21
C GLY A 847 -6.61 43.26 1.84
N GLU A 848 -5.83 43.17 0.76
CA GLU A 848 -6.32 42.99 -0.61
C GLU A 848 -5.65 41.80 -1.27
N GLU A 849 -6.41 41.11 -2.13
CA GLU A 849 -5.95 39.96 -2.87
C GLU A 849 -6.61 39.88 -4.26
N ILE A 850 -5.87 39.33 -5.22
CA ILE A 850 -6.35 39.04 -6.58
C ILE A 850 -5.92 37.64 -6.96
N CYS A 851 -6.83 36.85 -7.53
CA CYS A 851 -6.53 35.53 -8.09
C CYS A 851 -6.57 35.61 -9.61
N ILE A 852 -5.42 35.40 -10.25
CA ILE A 852 -5.25 35.49 -11.70
C ILE A 852 -5.72 34.20 -12.36
N GLN A 853 -6.58 34.30 -13.37
CA GLN A 853 -7.16 33.14 -14.04
C GLN A 853 -6.46 32.74 -15.34
N SER A 854 -5.68 33.64 -15.94
CA SER A 854 -5.01 33.43 -17.23
C SER A 854 -3.72 34.25 -17.37
N VAL A 855 -2.86 33.85 -18.30
CA VAL A 855 -1.63 34.59 -18.64
C VAL A 855 -1.97 35.92 -19.32
N GLU A 856 -3.07 35.99 -20.09
CA GLU A 856 -3.58 37.23 -20.64
C GLU A 856 -4.02 38.22 -19.54
N GLU A 857 -4.71 37.74 -18.50
CA GLU A 857 -5.05 38.58 -17.35
C GLU A 857 -3.78 39.07 -16.65
N LEU A 858 -2.81 38.17 -16.39
CA LEU A 858 -1.53 38.55 -15.78
C LEU A 858 -0.80 39.61 -16.60
N TYR A 859 -0.72 39.44 -17.92
CA TYR A 859 -0.11 40.40 -18.84
C TYR A 859 -0.72 41.80 -18.68
N ASN A 860 -2.05 41.87 -18.64
CA ASN A 860 -2.78 43.14 -18.49
C ASN A 860 -2.58 43.78 -17.11
N GLU A 861 -2.54 42.98 -16.04
CA GLU A 861 -2.23 43.47 -14.69
C GLU A 861 -0.78 43.98 -14.57
N ILE A 862 0.17 43.36 -15.27
CA ILE A 862 1.54 43.86 -15.35
C ILE A 862 1.59 45.23 -16.05
N GLU A 863 0.86 45.45 -17.15
CA GLU A 863 0.82 46.77 -17.81
C GLU A 863 0.26 47.85 -16.87
N LYS A 864 -0.74 47.52 -16.03
CA LYS A 864 -1.23 48.44 -14.99
C LYS A 864 -0.16 48.72 -13.94
N SER A 865 0.59 47.71 -13.52
CA SER A 865 1.70 47.85 -12.58
C SER A 865 2.85 48.71 -13.13
N VAL A 866 3.14 48.59 -14.43
CA VAL A 866 4.09 49.47 -15.14
C VAL A 866 3.58 50.91 -15.16
N ALA A 867 2.31 51.12 -15.48
CA ALA A 867 1.70 52.45 -15.45
C ALA A 867 1.70 53.09 -14.05
N ALA A 868 1.57 52.26 -12.99
CA ALA A 868 1.66 52.69 -11.60
C ALA A 868 3.10 52.90 -11.10
N GLY A 869 4.11 52.48 -11.88
CA GLY A 869 5.53 52.63 -11.55
C GLY A 869 6.11 51.58 -10.60
N PHE A 870 5.37 50.49 -10.32
CA PHE A 870 5.87 49.38 -9.50
C PHE A 870 6.74 48.41 -10.33
N MET A 871 6.39 48.20 -11.59
CA MET A 871 7.19 47.44 -12.56
C MET A 871 7.84 48.39 -13.56
N LYS A 872 9.07 48.09 -14.01
CA LYS A 872 9.78 48.91 -15.01
C LYS A 872 9.28 48.63 -16.43
N THR A 873 9.08 47.37 -16.76
CA THR A 873 8.62 46.88 -18.05
C THR A 873 7.75 45.64 -17.84
N ASN A 874 7.07 45.19 -18.90
CA ASN A 874 6.34 43.94 -18.89
C ASN A 874 7.25 42.84 -19.47
N PRO A 875 7.79 41.92 -18.64
CA PRO A 875 8.74 40.91 -19.10
C PRO A 875 8.15 39.98 -20.17
N TYR A 876 6.84 39.77 -20.19
CA TYR A 876 6.20 38.91 -21.19
C TYR A 876 6.15 39.61 -22.55
N LYS A 877 5.85 40.91 -22.55
CA LYS A 877 5.93 41.76 -23.74
C LYS A 877 7.35 41.85 -24.28
N ASP A 878 8.33 42.03 -23.38
CA ASP A 878 9.75 42.11 -23.74
C ASP A 878 10.26 40.80 -24.38
N ASN A 879 9.75 39.65 -23.93
CA ASN A 879 10.02 38.34 -24.50
C ASN A 879 9.19 38.03 -25.77
N GLY A 880 8.33 38.95 -26.22
CA GLY A 880 7.52 38.80 -27.43
C GLY A 880 6.34 37.82 -27.28
N PHE A 881 5.84 37.61 -26.06
CA PHE A 881 4.60 36.87 -25.82
C PHE A 881 3.39 37.65 -26.38
N VAL A 882 2.51 36.95 -27.08
CA VAL A 882 1.29 37.50 -27.66
C VAL A 882 0.08 36.94 -26.91
N PRO A 883 -0.68 37.75 -26.14
CA PRO A 883 -1.91 37.29 -25.50
C PRO A 883 -2.91 36.74 -26.52
N GLY A 884 -3.61 35.66 -26.16
CA GLY A 884 -4.59 34.98 -27.02
C GLY A 884 -4.01 33.98 -28.04
N ASP A 885 -2.68 33.90 -28.20
CA ASP A 885 -2.02 32.86 -29.00
C ASP A 885 -1.58 31.68 -28.12
N TYR A 886 -2.34 30.57 -28.17
CA TYR A 886 -2.13 29.35 -27.38
C TYR A 886 -1.13 28.35 -27.99
N SER A 887 -0.36 28.76 -28.99
CA SER A 887 0.68 27.92 -29.59
C SER A 887 1.81 27.63 -28.59
N ALA A 888 2.44 26.45 -28.74
CA ALA A 888 3.59 26.08 -27.92
C ALA A 888 4.75 27.09 -28.07
N ASP A 889 5.01 27.55 -29.30
CA ASP A 889 6.06 28.53 -29.60
C ASP A 889 5.84 29.85 -28.86
N ASN A 890 4.60 30.30 -28.69
CA ASN A 890 4.30 31.50 -27.93
C ASN A 890 4.51 31.29 -26.42
N TYR A 891 4.02 30.17 -25.87
CA TYR A 891 4.14 29.86 -24.44
C TYR A 891 5.57 29.48 -24.00
N ASN A 892 6.43 29.07 -24.94
CA ASN A 892 7.86 28.80 -24.69
C ASN A 892 8.70 30.08 -24.45
N LYS A 893 8.14 31.27 -24.74
CA LYS A 893 8.82 32.57 -24.53
C LYS A 893 8.80 33.04 -23.08
N ILE A 894 7.96 32.43 -22.24
CA ILE A 894 7.77 32.79 -20.84
C ILE A 894 7.97 31.55 -19.96
N ASP A 895 8.15 31.76 -18.66
CA ASP A 895 8.16 30.70 -17.67
C ASP A 895 7.33 31.16 -16.46
N LEU A 896 6.29 30.40 -16.11
CA LEU A 896 5.41 30.72 -14.99
C LEU A 896 5.94 30.19 -13.65
N HIS A 897 7.05 29.43 -13.63
CA HIS A 897 7.61 28.90 -12.39
C HIS A 897 8.33 29.98 -11.59
N ARG A 898 8.62 29.67 -10.32
CA ARG A 898 9.56 30.45 -9.51
C ARG A 898 10.96 30.41 -10.16
N PRO A 899 11.78 31.47 -10.04
CA PRO A 899 11.45 32.75 -9.43
C PRO A 899 10.73 33.72 -10.39
N TYR A 900 10.59 33.40 -11.67
CA TYR A 900 10.12 34.34 -12.70
C TYR A 900 8.76 34.98 -12.39
N VAL A 901 7.82 34.21 -11.85
CA VAL A 901 6.51 34.74 -11.43
C VAL A 901 6.57 35.53 -10.12
N ASP A 902 7.55 35.23 -9.23
CA ASP A 902 7.73 35.94 -7.96
C ASP A 902 8.25 37.38 -8.18
N ASP A 903 8.91 37.63 -9.32
CA ASP A 903 9.44 38.94 -9.68
C ASP A 903 8.35 39.90 -10.22
N ILE A 904 7.11 39.41 -10.37
CA ILE A 904 5.97 40.20 -10.84
C ILE A 904 5.25 40.85 -9.67
N VAL A 905 5.36 42.17 -9.56
CA VAL A 905 4.60 42.99 -8.61
C VAL A 905 3.35 43.53 -9.31
N LEU A 906 2.18 43.36 -8.69
CA LEU A 906 0.91 43.89 -9.21
C LEU A 906 0.45 45.12 -8.43
N VAL A 907 -0.64 45.75 -8.89
CA VAL A 907 -1.26 46.91 -8.23
C VAL A 907 -2.65 46.55 -7.71
N SER A 908 -2.89 46.81 -6.42
CA SER A 908 -4.17 46.55 -5.76
C SER A 908 -5.25 47.53 -6.21
N LYS A 909 -6.51 47.26 -5.83
CA LYS A 909 -7.63 48.17 -6.13
C LYS A 909 -7.45 49.52 -5.44
N THR A 910 -6.76 49.55 -4.29
CA THR A 910 -6.41 50.80 -3.59
C THR A 910 -5.08 51.42 -4.05
N GLY A 911 -4.41 50.85 -5.05
CA GLY A 911 -3.18 51.39 -5.62
C GLY A 911 -1.90 51.00 -4.85
N LYS A 912 -1.97 50.00 -3.97
CA LYS A 912 -0.80 49.46 -3.26
C LYS A 912 -0.08 48.40 -4.10
N PRO A 913 1.24 48.20 -3.91
CA PRO A 913 1.92 47.05 -4.50
C PRO A 913 1.42 45.74 -3.87
N MET A 914 1.34 44.70 -4.70
CA MET A 914 0.91 43.34 -4.33
C MET A 914 1.93 42.28 -4.75
#